data_AF-A0AAU0VDY4-F1
#
_entry.id   AF-A0AAU0VDY4-F1
#
_cell.length_a   1.000
_cell.length_b   1.000
_cell.length_c   1.000
_cell.angle_alpha   90.00
_cell.angle_beta   90.00
_cell.angle_gamma   90.00
#
_symmetry.space_group_name_H-M   'P 1'
#
loop_
_entity.id
_entity.type
_entity.pdbx_description
1 polymer ?
#
loop_
_entity_poly.entity_id
_entity_poly.type
_entity_poly.pdbx_seq_one_letter_code
_entity_poly.pdbx_strand_id
1 'polypeptide(L)'
;MTTGVDSERPGADAHGGSAASRGDARASREDFEIYRDDWGIPHLRAPDALALARAQGYATALDRAWQLETERHRSLGTSASALGAEAVDWDRFVRRARLADTARRCFGRLAPETAAWVTAYVDGVNDGLAEGASHAPEFAAVGRAPGHWEPWIPLGVWLSTHILFAGFPTKLWREEVARRLGDHRTTLFATDGPGTAGSNGWLLTGARTATGAPLIAGDPHRFIEAPGVYQQIRLACPEFDVIGLAVPGVPGIAHFGHGGGVAWAITNAMADYQDLYRERLRRTPDGGVEALGPDGWYRAHAHTETIEVAGADPETVEVIETDRGPVIIGGPDGEPGGEPGGGPGGEPGGGLDWSPGGDQGEGPGADASAEGPRAVSLRHPPRVTGELGFDVLPALLRARTVADLDTALDRWVEPVNVVLAADTAGGVLHRVAGHVPVRPHVNRLRAVPAEDPAYAWREGEAAPLPRTGAAGPGGIAVMANERGLAAPLGVEFAPPHRARRIRELLGARTDWSPAALAAVHTDTRLASARPLLSLLAWAPGLGPAAERLRDRLLRWDRHMDADSTDATLYARLRTDVVHRLAGHPALKGVTGADDPWRSAAHPALFRPWLAAVPRIGYALESLLTVGLLPYEERLAMVAASAEAVAAAAEETPPGPWGELHRLSPWQALPDLTPDDEEARPGLAGDHDCVLSTSAVPGVTDLFARGPAARYVWDLARREDSRWAVPFGASGVPGSAHHRDQTPLWARGALIPVVTDWDLLHPTTRHPEETRAMTATADPTAATTDPAPPALRAAVHEQKVEGFGTVRLVPVDPAADADLLHGWVTEERARFWGMGDHTREQVREIYEFVGSLPTHHAYLALRDGVPAALFQTYEPDADPVGECYDVRPGDFGIHLLIAPAEGAEAVRGHTDALLTAFIGFVFGDPARLRVVVEPDARNEKALARMVRIGFELGPEIVKPEKTARLAFLTREAALRLA
;
A
#
# COMPACT_ATOMS: atom_id res chain seq x y z
N MET A 1 -71.29 -27.72 -2.04
CA MET A 1 -70.87 -26.63 -2.94
C MET A 1 -69.42 -26.31 -2.59
N THR A 2 -68.41 -27.16 -2.88
CA THR A 2 -68.01 -27.74 -4.18
C THR A 2 -68.00 -26.67 -5.27
N THR A 3 -66.87 -26.34 -5.91
CA THR A 3 -65.72 -27.17 -6.29
C THR A 3 -64.36 -26.46 -6.23
N GLY A 4 -63.27 -27.21 -6.04
CA GLY A 4 -61.90 -26.83 -6.42
C GLY A 4 -61.24 -27.97 -7.21
N VAL A 5 -60.20 -27.66 -8.00
CA VAL A 5 -59.24 -28.55 -8.71
C VAL A 5 -58.01 -27.65 -8.97
N ASP A 6 -56.84 -27.83 -8.36
CA ASP A 6 -55.77 -28.85 -8.55
C ASP A 6 -55.08 -28.84 -9.93
N SER A 7 -53.75 -28.97 -9.91
CA SER A 7 -52.90 -28.89 -11.10
C SER A 7 -51.72 -29.88 -11.05
N GLU A 8 -51.75 -30.92 -11.89
CA GLU A 8 -50.60 -31.76 -12.22
C GLU A 8 -50.52 -32.01 -13.75
N ARG A 9 -49.31 -32.33 -14.23
CA ARG A 9 -48.91 -32.47 -15.65
C ARG A 9 -49.34 -33.85 -16.22
N PRO A 10 -49.36 -34.08 -17.57
CA PRO A 10 -48.13 -34.47 -18.29
C PRO A 10 -48.07 -34.22 -19.83
N GLY A 11 -46.87 -34.38 -20.44
CA GLY A 11 -46.72 -35.18 -21.68
C GLY A 11 -46.57 -34.55 -23.09
N ALA A 12 -45.32 -34.31 -23.51
CA ALA A 12 -44.66 -34.68 -24.79
C ALA A 12 -45.24 -34.43 -26.23
N ASP A 13 -44.32 -34.00 -27.11
CA ASP A 13 -44.23 -34.16 -28.60
C ASP A 13 -45.28 -33.47 -29.52
N ALA A 14 -44.99 -32.97 -30.74
CA ALA A 14 -43.81 -33.08 -31.63
C ALA A 14 -43.60 -31.88 -32.61
N HIS A 15 -42.33 -31.66 -33.00
CA HIS A 15 -41.81 -31.13 -34.28
C HIS A 15 -42.25 -29.78 -34.92
N GLY A 16 -41.25 -28.89 -35.09
CA GLY A 16 -40.90 -28.38 -36.43
C GLY A 16 -40.61 -26.87 -36.58
N GLY A 17 -39.35 -26.47 -36.75
CA GLY A 17 -39.02 -25.17 -37.35
C GLY A 17 -37.74 -24.46 -36.87
N SER A 18 -36.69 -24.49 -37.71
CA SER A 18 -35.56 -23.55 -37.78
C SER A 18 -34.70 -23.31 -36.52
N ALA A 19 -33.53 -23.95 -36.47
CA ALA A 19 -32.43 -23.52 -35.62
C ALA A 19 -31.79 -22.22 -36.15
N ALA A 20 -32.01 -21.11 -35.45
CA ALA A 20 -31.13 -19.95 -35.55
C ALA A 20 -29.94 -20.16 -34.59
N SER A 21 -28.71 -20.06 -35.12
CA SER A 21 -27.48 -20.32 -34.37
C SER A 21 -27.32 -19.40 -33.17
N ARG A 22 -27.27 -19.97 -31.96
CA ARG A 22 -26.59 -19.31 -30.84
C ARG A 22 -25.11 -19.26 -31.18
N GLY A 23 -24.60 -18.07 -31.49
CA GLY A 23 -23.18 -17.84 -31.65
C GLY A 23 -22.49 -18.06 -30.31
N ASP A 24 -21.56 -19.01 -30.28
CA ASP A 24 -20.67 -19.23 -29.15
C ASP A 24 -19.64 -18.10 -29.11
N ALA A 25 -19.97 -17.02 -28.39
CA ALA A 25 -19.20 -15.78 -28.36
C ALA A 25 -18.00 -15.86 -27.42
N ARG A 26 -17.13 -16.86 -27.64
CA ARG A 26 -15.74 -16.82 -27.15
C ARG A 26 -14.97 -15.77 -27.95
N ALA A 27 -15.11 -14.50 -27.58
CA ALA A 27 -14.26 -13.43 -28.07
C ALA A 27 -12.80 -13.76 -27.71
N SER A 28 -11.95 -13.88 -28.73
CA SER A 28 -10.56 -14.31 -28.63
C SER A 28 -9.73 -13.34 -27.77
N ARG A 29 -8.56 -13.77 -27.30
CA ARG A 29 -7.59 -12.89 -26.59
C ARG A 29 -6.99 -11.78 -27.51
N GLU A 30 -7.62 -11.44 -28.63
CA GLU A 30 -7.12 -10.54 -29.69
C GLU A 30 -7.55 -9.07 -29.49
N ASP A 31 -8.49 -8.82 -28.57
CA ASP A 31 -9.13 -7.52 -28.39
C ASP A 31 -8.29 -6.50 -27.60
N PHE A 32 -7.13 -6.89 -27.05
CA PHE A 32 -6.26 -6.00 -26.26
C PHE A 32 -4.79 -6.45 -26.24
N GLU A 33 -3.91 -5.51 -25.91
CA GLU A 33 -2.46 -5.69 -25.76
C GLU A 33 -2.05 -5.47 -24.30
N ILE A 34 -1.15 -6.32 -23.80
CA ILE A 34 -0.55 -6.20 -22.46
C ILE A 34 0.95 -6.04 -22.62
N TYR A 35 1.48 -4.95 -22.07
CA TYR A 35 2.90 -4.69 -21.94
C TYR A 35 3.28 -4.54 -20.47
N ARG A 36 4.56 -4.66 -20.14
CA ARG A 36 5.11 -4.37 -18.81
C ARG A 36 6.37 -3.53 -18.90
N ASP A 37 6.60 -2.67 -17.91
CA ASP A 37 7.90 -2.03 -17.72
C ASP A 37 8.89 -2.95 -16.98
N ASP A 38 10.11 -2.47 -16.73
CA ASP A 38 11.15 -3.20 -16.00
C ASP A 38 10.81 -3.49 -14.52
N TRP A 39 9.71 -2.92 -14.00
CA TRP A 39 9.17 -3.17 -12.65
C TRP A 39 7.94 -4.10 -12.69
N GLY A 40 7.67 -4.71 -13.85
CA GLY A 40 6.53 -5.61 -14.07
C GLY A 40 5.18 -4.91 -14.09
N ILE A 41 5.13 -3.57 -14.09
CA ILE A 41 3.89 -2.80 -13.99
C ILE A 41 3.09 -2.97 -15.29
N PRO A 42 1.80 -3.37 -15.24
CA PRO A 42 1.00 -3.57 -16.45
C PRO A 42 0.65 -2.24 -17.16
N HIS A 43 0.96 -2.19 -18.44
CA HIS A 43 0.54 -1.15 -19.37
C HIS A 43 -0.39 -1.75 -20.43
N LEU A 44 -1.67 -1.38 -20.36
CA LEU A 44 -2.73 -2.01 -21.13
C LEU A 44 -3.21 -1.10 -22.25
N ARG A 45 -3.37 -1.66 -23.45
CA ARG A 45 -3.93 -0.97 -24.61
C ARG A 45 -5.10 -1.76 -25.22
N ALA A 46 -6.19 -1.08 -25.55
CA ALA A 46 -7.34 -1.70 -26.22
C ALA A 46 -8.04 -0.70 -27.18
N PRO A 47 -8.89 -1.16 -28.12
CA PRO A 47 -9.56 -0.29 -29.09
C PRO A 47 -10.69 0.55 -28.48
N ASP A 48 -11.24 0.15 -27.33
CA ASP A 48 -12.31 0.85 -26.62
C ASP A 48 -12.27 0.61 -25.10
N ALA A 49 -13.11 1.33 -24.35
CA ALA A 49 -13.15 1.26 -22.89
C ALA A 49 -13.66 -0.08 -22.32
N LEU A 50 -14.43 -0.89 -23.05
CA LEU A 50 -14.92 -2.20 -22.58
C LEU A 50 -13.83 -3.26 -22.75
N ALA A 51 -13.19 -3.32 -23.92
CA ALA A 51 -12.03 -4.17 -24.16
C ALA A 51 -10.89 -3.85 -23.18
N LEU A 52 -10.69 -2.58 -22.85
CA LEU A 52 -9.70 -2.14 -21.85
C LEU A 52 -10.07 -2.55 -20.42
N ALA A 53 -11.35 -2.54 -20.05
CA ALA A 53 -11.81 -3.03 -18.76
C ALA A 53 -11.55 -4.54 -18.62
N ARG A 54 -11.84 -5.32 -19.67
CA ARG A 54 -11.51 -6.75 -19.74
C ARG A 54 -10.02 -7.02 -19.67
N ALA A 55 -9.20 -6.23 -20.38
CA ALA A 55 -7.74 -6.29 -20.26
C ALA A 55 -7.27 -6.04 -18.82
N GLN A 56 -7.87 -5.06 -18.12
CA GLN A 56 -7.55 -4.75 -16.73
C GLN A 56 -7.89 -5.92 -15.80
N GLY A 57 -9.09 -6.49 -15.91
CA GLY A 57 -9.49 -7.64 -15.11
C GLY A 57 -8.56 -8.84 -15.32
N TYR A 58 -8.21 -9.10 -16.58
CA TYR A 58 -7.29 -10.19 -16.96
C TYR A 58 -5.88 -9.98 -16.39
N ALA A 59 -5.30 -8.78 -16.55
CA ALA A 59 -3.98 -8.45 -16.03
C ALA A 59 -3.94 -8.51 -14.49
N THR A 60 -4.94 -7.97 -13.80
CA THR A 60 -5.07 -8.10 -12.35
C THR A 60 -5.22 -9.56 -11.93
N ALA A 61 -5.93 -10.40 -12.69
CA ALA A 61 -6.07 -11.81 -12.36
C ALA A 61 -4.77 -12.61 -12.50
N LEU A 62 -3.92 -12.31 -13.49
CA LEU A 62 -2.58 -12.91 -13.57
C LEU A 62 -1.68 -12.46 -12.41
N ASP A 63 -1.68 -11.17 -12.08
CA ASP A 63 -0.77 -10.62 -11.08
C ASP A 63 -1.21 -10.91 -9.64
N ARG A 64 -2.52 -10.96 -9.38
CA ARG A 64 -3.13 -10.86 -8.04
C ARG A 64 -4.19 -11.93 -7.76
N ALA A 65 -4.15 -13.10 -8.42
CA ALA A 65 -5.16 -14.16 -8.31
C ALA A 65 -5.60 -14.49 -6.87
N TRP A 66 -4.65 -14.67 -5.95
CA TRP A 66 -4.96 -14.99 -4.55
C TRP A 66 -5.58 -13.81 -3.77
N GLN A 67 -5.11 -12.58 -4.03
CA GLN A 67 -5.69 -11.36 -3.45
C GLN A 67 -7.13 -11.15 -3.94
N LEU A 68 -7.40 -11.39 -5.23
CA LEU A 68 -8.74 -11.40 -5.79
C LEU A 68 -9.63 -12.44 -5.08
N GLU A 69 -9.18 -13.69 -4.98
CA GLU A 69 -9.98 -14.74 -4.33
C GLU A 69 -10.26 -14.43 -2.85
N THR A 70 -9.27 -13.87 -2.14
CA THR A 70 -9.40 -13.39 -0.76
C THR A 70 -10.46 -12.29 -0.65
N GLU A 71 -10.44 -11.27 -1.50
CA GLU A 71 -11.46 -10.20 -1.50
C GLU A 71 -12.85 -10.69 -1.96
N ARG A 72 -12.90 -11.66 -2.88
CA ARG A 72 -14.15 -12.34 -3.26
C ARG A 72 -14.78 -13.00 -2.03
N HIS A 73 -14.01 -13.79 -1.28
CA HIS A 73 -14.47 -14.43 -0.04
C HIS A 73 -14.86 -13.42 1.05
N ARG A 74 -14.06 -12.36 1.24
CA ARG A 74 -14.32 -11.28 2.20
C ARG A 74 -15.59 -10.49 1.88
N SER A 75 -15.91 -10.24 0.61
CA SER A 75 -17.14 -9.55 0.20
C SER A 75 -18.39 -10.44 0.32
N LEU A 76 -18.23 -11.77 0.23
CA LEU A 76 -19.28 -12.77 0.37
C LEU A 76 -19.58 -13.17 1.82
N GLY A 77 -18.65 -12.95 2.75
CA GLY A 77 -18.73 -13.51 4.10
C GLY A 77 -18.53 -15.03 4.08
N THR A 78 -17.47 -15.49 3.40
CA THR A 78 -17.14 -16.92 3.27
C THR A 78 -15.63 -17.21 3.46
N SER A 79 -14.88 -16.26 4.01
CA SER A 79 -13.44 -16.39 4.27
C SER A 79 -13.11 -17.52 5.24
N ALA A 80 -13.96 -17.78 6.25
CA ALA A 80 -13.77 -18.85 7.23
C ALA A 80 -13.71 -20.24 6.59
N SER A 81 -14.33 -20.44 5.42
CA SER A 81 -14.29 -21.70 4.69
C SER A 81 -12.89 -22.05 4.14
N ALA A 82 -12.00 -21.06 4.02
CA ALA A 82 -10.61 -21.23 3.58
C ALA A 82 -9.59 -20.90 4.68
N LEU A 83 -9.87 -19.89 5.50
CA LEU A 83 -8.95 -19.33 6.51
C LEU A 83 -9.26 -19.79 7.95
N GLY A 84 -10.31 -20.58 8.16
CA GLY A 84 -10.67 -21.15 9.46
C GLY A 84 -11.29 -20.14 10.44
N ALA A 85 -11.20 -20.48 11.73
CA ALA A 85 -11.96 -19.82 12.80
C ALA A 85 -11.70 -18.31 12.93
N GLU A 86 -10.48 -17.84 12.65
CA GLU A 86 -10.13 -16.41 12.79
C GLU A 86 -10.90 -15.48 11.85
N ALA A 87 -11.41 -16.01 10.72
CA ALA A 87 -12.18 -15.23 9.76
C ALA A 87 -13.70 -15.23 10.02
N VAL A 88 -14.19 -16.01 10.99
CA VAL A 88 -15.63 -16.16 11.26
C VAL A 88 -16.27 -14.85 11.71
N ASP A 89 -15.59 -14.04 12.54
CA ASP A 89 -16.12 -12.76 13.00
C ASP A 89 -16.33 -11.76 11.85
N TRP A 90 -15.45 -11.79 10.85
CA TRP A 90 -15.61 -11.00 9.62
C TRP A 90 -16.80 -11.50 8.79
N ASP A 91 -16.89 -12.81 8.55
CA ASP A 91 -17.97 -13.41 7.77
C ASP A 91 -19.35 -13.16 8.40
N ARG A 92 -19.44 -13.30 9.74
CA ARG A 92 -20.66 -13.03 10.51
C ARG A 92 -21.08 -11.57 10.37
N PHE A 93 -20.13 -10.63 10.45
CA PHE A 93 -20.39 -9.20 10.25
C PHE A 93 -20.85 -8.89 8.82
N VAL A 94 -20.16 -9.40 7.79
CA VAL A 94 -20.47 -9.12 6.37
C VAL A 94 -21.87 -9.59 5.99
N ARG A 95 -22.28 -10.77 6.48
CA ARG A 95 -23.64 -11.31 6.30
C ARG A 95 -24.68 -10.51 7.06
N ARG A 96 -24.46 -10.24 8.34
CA ARG A 96 -25.35 -9.40 9.15
C ARG A 96 -25.54 -8.00 8.54
N ALA A 97 -24.44 -7.35 8.14
CA ALA A 97 -24.43 -6.06 7.44
C ALA A 97 -24.97 -6.11 6.00
N ARG A 98 -25.32 -7.31 5.49
CA ARG A 98 -25.87 -7.57 4.15
C ARG A 98 -25.03 -6.97 3.01
N LEU A 99 -23.70 -6.95 3.09
CA LEU A 99 -22.87 -6.25 2.10
C LEU A 99 -23.01 -6.80 0.68
N ALA A 100 -23.03 -8.13 0.50
CA ALA A 100 -23.23 -8.75 -0.82
C ALA A 100 -24.61 -8.42 -1.44
N ASP A 101 -25.65 -8.30 -0.60
CA ASP A 101 -27.00 -7.88 -1.01
C ASP A 101 -27.03 -6.38 -1.37
N THR A 102 -26.35 -5.54 -0.60
CA THR A 102 -26.13 -4.12 -0.94
C THR A 102 -25.40 -3.99 -2.28
N ALA A 103 -24.33 -4.75 -2.50
CA ALA A 103 -23.56 -4.74 -3.75
C ALA A 103 -24.40 -5.13 -4.97
N ARG A 104 -25.21 -6.19 -4.87
CA ARG A 104 -26.17 -6.60 -5.92
C ARG A 104 -27.19 -5.51 -6.21
N ARG A 105 -27.76 -4.89 -5.17
CA ARG A 105 -28.70 -3.76 -5.32
C ARG A 105 -28.04 -2.56 -6.00
N CYS A 106 -26.81 -2.22 -5.63
CA CYS A 106 -26.06 -1.14 -6.27
C CYS A 106 -25.74 -1.45 -7.74
N PHE A 107 -25.31 -2.67 -8.06
CA PHE A 107 -25.02 -3.10 -9.42
C PHE A 107 -26.27 -3.01 -10.31
N GLY A 108 -27.40 -3.51 -9.82
CA GLY A 108 -28.70 -3.43 -10.51
C GLY A 108 -29.28 -2.03 -10.69
N ARG A 109 -28.64 -0.98 -10.12
CA ARG A 109 -29.01 0.44 -10.28
C ARG A 109 -27.99 1.27 -11.07
N LEU A 110 -26.86 0.68 -11.50
CA LEU A 110 -25.88 1.38 -12.34
C LEU A 110 -26.49 1.81 -13.68
N ALA A 111 -25.91 2.84 -14.29
CA ALA A 111 -26.19 3.13 -15.69
C ALA A 111 -25.83 1.90 -16.56
N PRO A 112 -26.59 1.55 -17.61
CA PRO A 112 -26.34 0.34 -18.41
C PRO A 112 -24.91 0.26 -18.98
N GLU A 113 -24.35 1.42 -19.36
CA GLU A 113 -22.97 1.57 -19.85
C GLU A 113 -21.94 1.24 -18.76
N THR A 114 -22.16 1.71 -17.53
CA THR A 114 -21.31 1.40 -16.37
C THR A 114 -21.46 -0.06 -15.96
N ALA A 115 -22.67 -0.62 -15.98
CA ALA A 115 -22.90 -2.04 -15.70
C ALA A 115 -22.16 -2.93 -16.72
N ALA A 116 -22.21 -2.60 -18.02
CA ALA A 116 -21.46 -3.30 -19.05
C ALA A 116 -19.93 -3.17 -18.86
N TRP A 117 -19.43 -1.99 -18.49
CA TRP A 117 -18.02 -1.75 -18.20
C TRP A 117 -17.49 -2.53 -16.97
N VAL A 118 -18.27 -2.57 -15.89
CA VAL A 118 -17.95 -3.41 -14.71
C VAL A 118 -18.02 -4.90 -15.06
N THR A 119 -18.98 -5.31 -15.88
CA THR A 119 -19.11 -6.71 -16.35
C THR A 119 -17.89 -7.11 -17.18
N ALA A 120 -17.45 -6.28 -18.12
CA ALA A 120 -16.27 -6.57 -18.95
C ALA A 120 -15.00 -6.76 -18.12
N TYR A 121 -14.81 -6.00 -17.04
CA TYR A 121 -13.73 -6.25 -16.07
C TYR A 121 -13.84 -7.61 -15.40
N VAL A 122 -15.05 -7.99 -14.95
CA VAL A 122 -15.31 -9.28 -14.32
C VAL A 122 -15.10 -10.44 -15.31
N ASP A 123 -15.51 -10.30 -16.56
CA ASP A 123 -15.23 -11.27 -17.63
C ASP A 123 -13.72 -11.46 -17.80
N GLY A 124 -12.96 -10.35 -17.79
CA GLY A 124 -11.50 -10.36 -17.82
C GLY A 124 -10.87 -11.07 -16.63
N VAL A 125 -11.38 -10.83 -15.41
CA VAL A 125 -10.97 -11.56 -14.21
C VAL A 125 -11.20 -13.05 -14.41
N ASN A 126 -12.42 -13.46 -14.76
CA ASN A 126 -12.77 -14.87 -14.98
C ASN A 126 -11.91 -15.54 -16.08
N ASP A 127 -11.58 -14.84 -17.17
CA ASP A 127 -10.72 -15.32 -18.26
C ASP A 127 -9.26 -15.55 -17.82
N GLY A 128 -8.76 -14.79 -16.84
CA GLY A 128 -7.39 -14.87 -16.34
C GLY A 128 -7.19 -15.69 -15.06
N LEU A 129 -8.24 -15.85 -14.25
CA LEU A 129 -8.11 -16.32 -12.85
C LEU A 129 -7.58 -17.75 -12.74
N ALA A 130 -7.92 -18.64 -13.67
CA ALA A 130 -7.39 -20.01 -13.69
C ALA A 130 -5.88 -20.06 -14.01
N GLU A 131 -5.40 -19.17 -14.88
CA GLU A 131 -3.98 -19.04 -15.24
C GLU A 131 -3.21 -18.41 -14.07
N GLY A 132 -3.70 -17.30 -13.50
CA GLY A 132 -3.13 -16.68 -12.31
C GLY A 132 -3.07 -17.62 -11.10
N ALA A 133 -4.14 -18.37 -10.83
CA ALA A 133 -4.19 -19.33 -9.72
C ALA A 133 -3.19 -20.49 -9.87
N SER A 134 -2.81 -20.88 -11.10
CA SER A 134 -1.79 -21.93 -11.29
C SER A 134 -0.37 -21.50 -10.88
N HIS A 135 -0.14 -20.19 -10.73
CA HIS A 135 1.14 -19.63 -10.29
C HIS A 135 1.14 -19.25 -8.79
N ALA A 136 -0.03 -19.22 -8.14
CA ALA A 136 -0.20 -18.78 -6.76
C ALA A 136 -0.25 -19.99 -5.80
N PRO A 137 0.83 -20.29 -5.03
CA PRO A 137 0.90 -21.47 -4.16
C PRO A 137 -0.17 -21.51 -3.06
N GLU A 138 -0.77 -20.37 -2.72
CA GLU A 138 -1.82 -20.24 -1.71
C GLU A 138 -3.05 -21.09 -2.03
N PHE A 139 -3.44 -21.20 -3.31
CA PHE A 139 -4.55 -22.07 -3.74
C PHE A 139 -4.28 -23.54 -3.46
N ALA A 140 -3.03 -23.99 -3.65
CA ALA A 140 -2.60 -25.34 -3.33
C ALA A 140 -2.55 -25.56 -1.80
N ALA A 141 -2.10 -24.56 -1.04
CA ALA A 141 -2.04 -24.62 0.42
C ALA A 141 -3.43 -24.79 1.08
N VAL A 142 -4.47 -24.12 0.57
CA VAL A 142 -5.85 -24.30 1.05
C VAL A 142 -6.64 -25.40 0.31
N GLY A 143 -6.04 -26.04 -0.70
CA GLY A 143 -6.66 -27.11 -1.49
C GLY A 143 -7.89 -26.66 -2.29
N ARG A 144 -7.93 -25.42 -2.79
CA ARG A 144 -9.09 -24.84 -3.51
C ARG A 144 -8.73 -24.36 -4.91
N ALA A 145 -9.68 -24.49 -5.83
CA ALA A 145 -9.65 -23.81 -7.12
C ALA A 145 -10.29 -22.41 -6.99
N PRO A 146 -9.91 -21.43 -7.83
CA PRO A 146 -10.54 -20.10 -7.83
C PRO A 146 -12.04 -20.16 -8.16
N GLY A 147 -12.82 -19.33 -7.46
CA GLY A 147 -14.26 -19.20 -7.69
C GLY A 147 -14.62 -18.30 -8.88
N HIS A 148 -15.82 -18.52 -9.44
CA HIS A 148 -16.39 -17.62 -10.45
C HIS A 148 -16.70 -16.25 -9.87
N TRP A 149 -16.37 -15.19 -10.61
CA TRP A 149 -16.73 -13.82 -10.27
C TRP A 149 -18.05 -13.40 -10.92
N GLU A 150 -18.96 -12.88 -10.10
CA GLU A 150 -20.22 -12.28 -10.57
C GLU A 150 -20.05 -10.77 -10.83
N PRO A 151 -20.80 -10.16 -11.77
CA PRO A 151 -20.63 -8.75 -12.16
C PRO A 151 -20.76 -7.72 -11.02
N TRP A 152 -21.42 -8.06 -9.91
CA TRP A 152 -21.59 -7.19 -8.74
C TRP A 152 -20.43 -7.28 -7.73
N ILE A 153 -19.51 -8.25 -7.86
CA ILE A 153 -18.43 -8.47 -6.88
C ILE A 153 -17.50 -7.25 -6.73
N PRO A 154 -17.11 -6.50 -7.79
CA PRO A 154 -16.32 -5.28 -7.62
C PRO A 154 -16.95 -4.24 -6.66
N LEU A 155 -18.27 -4.16 -6.62
CA LEU A 155 -19.00 -3.29 -5.68
C LEU A 155 -19.01 -3.89 -4.25
N GLY A 156 -18.99 -5.22 -4.15
CA GLY A 156 -18.81 -5.95 -2.90
C GLY A 156 -17.43 -5.76 -2.29
N VAL A 157 -16.36 -5.85 -3.10
CA VAL A 157 -14.97 -5.56 -2.71
C VAL A 157 -14.83 -4.10 -2.25
N TRP A 158 -15.46 -3.17 -2.97
CA TRP A 158 -15.46 -1.77 -2.57
C TRP A 158 -16.11 -1.53 -1.21
N LEU A 159 -17.22 -2.23 -0.93
CA LEU A 159 -17.89 -2.20 0.37
C LEU A 159 -17.05 -2.88 1.47
N SER A 160 -16.50 -4.08 1.25
CA SER A 160 -15.68 -4.79 2.25
C SER A 160 -14.45 -3.97 2.64
N THR A 161 -13.80 -3.33 1.67
CA THR A 161 -12.63 -2.48 1.92
C THR A 161 -12.99 -1.24 2.75
N HIS A 162 -14.12 -0.58 2.48
CA HIS A 162 -14.39 0.76 3.04
C HIS A 162 -15.39 0.81 4.21
N ILE A 163 -16.19 -0.23 4.47
CA ILE A 163 -17.23 -0.21 5.51
C ILE A 163 -16.69 0.08 6.93
N LEU A 164 -15.48 -0.40 7.25
CA LEU A 164 -14.79 -0.13 8.53
C LEU A 164 -13.78 1.04 8.47
N PHE A 165 -13.60 1.69 7.30
CA PHE A 165 -12.86 2.96 7.18
C PHE A 165 -13.68 4.17 7.65
N ALA A 166 -14.98 3.97 7.87
CA ALA A 166 -15.91 4.96 8.38
C ALA A 166 -15.98 4.95 9.93
N GLY A 167 -16.35 6.10 10.52
CA GLY A 167 -16.25 6.34 11.96
C GLY A 167 -17.23 5.58 12.87
N PHE A 168 -18.07 4.69 12.36
CA PHE A 168 -19.13 4.05 13.16
C PHE A 168 -18.61 3.24 14.36
N PRO A 169 -17.52 2.45 14.30
CA PRO A 169 -17.12 1.64 15.45
C PRO A 169 -16.54 2.50 16.58
N THR A 170 -16.06 3.73 16.28
CA THR A 170 -15.67 4.70 17.31
C THR A 170 -16.89 5.25 18.08
N LYS A 171 -18.12 5.18 17.54
CA LYS A 171 -19.35 5.47 18.32
C LYS A 171 -19.54 4.48 19.46
N LEU A 172 -19.15 3.21 19.29
CA LEU A 172 -19.18 2.19 20.35
C LEU A 172 -18.20 2.52 21.47
N TRP A 173 -16.98 2.95 21.14
CA TRP A 173 -16.01 3.42 22.14
C TRP A 173 -16.53 4.63 22.92
N ARG A 174 -17.10 5.63 22.25
CA ARG A 174 -17.68 6.81 22.92
C ARG A 174 -18.85 6.46 23.83
N GLU A 175 -19.70 5.50 23.45
CA GLU A 175 -20.77 4.98 24.31
C GLU A 175 -20.22 4.34 25.59
N GLU A 176 -19.15 3.53 25.49
CA GLU A 176 -18.51 2.91 26.65
C GLU A 176 -17.79 3.94 27.55
N VAL A 177 -17.10 4.93 26.99
CA VAL A 177 -16.51 6.04 27.76
C VAL A 177 -17.60 6.86 28.45
N ALA A 178 -18.68 7.21 27.76
CA ALA A 178 -19.82 7.93 28.33
C ALA A 178 -20.43 7.16 29.50
N ARG A 179 -20.69 5.87 29.33
CA ARG A 179 -21.32 4.99 30.32
C ARG A 179 -20.44 4.74 31.55
N ARG A 180 -19.13 4.56 31.36
CA ARG A 180 -18.22 4.11 32.43
C ARG A 180 -17.40 5.22 33.07
N LEU A 181 -17.10 6.31 32.33
CA LEU A 181 -16.32 7.45 32.83
C LEU A 181 -17.13 8.77 32.87
N GLY A 182 -18.28 8.83 32.19
CA GLY A 182 -19.16 10.01 32.10
C GLY A 182 -19.01 10.78 30.77
N ASP A 183 -20.12 11.33 30.27
CA ASP A 183 -20.20 12.07 28.98
C ASP A 183 -19.09 13.12 28.82
N HIS A 184 -18.73 13.84 29.89
CA HIS A 184 -17.70 14.89 29.90
C HIS A 184 -16.27 14.41 29.59
N ARG A 185 -16.01 13.08 29.58
CA ARG A 185 -14.70 12.48 29.25
C ARG A 185 -14.62 11.91 27.84
N THR A 186 -15.73 11.85 27.10
CA THR A 186 -15.77 11.32 25.72
C THR A 186 -14.75 12.00 24.80
N THR A 187 -14.57 13.31 24.93
CA THR A 187 -13.64 14.10 24.11
C THR A 187 -12.16 13.93 24.49
N LEU A 188 -11.83 13.28 25.62
CA LEU A 188 -10.42 13.03 26.00
C LEU A 188 -9.75 12.06 25.03
N PHE A 189 -10.54 11.16 24.41
CA PHE A 189 -10.09 10.15 23.45
C PHE A 189 -10.47 10.51 22.01
N ALA A 190 -10.60 11.81 21.70
CA ALA A 190 -11.02 12.32 20.39
C ALA A 190 -9.90 12.21 19.33
N THR A 191 -9.51 10.97 19.05
CA THR A 191 -8.60 10.53 17.99
C THR A 191 -9.25 9.34 17.28
N ASP A 192 -9.15 9.29 15.95
CA ASP A 192 -9.99 8.39 15.14
C ASP A 192 -9.66 6.88 15.31
N GLY A 193 -10.51 6.01 14.79
CA GLY A 193 -10.42 4.56 14.93
C GLY A 193 -9.45 3.85 13.97
N PRO A 194 -9.33 2.53 14.17
CA PRO A 194 -8.41 2.03 15.18
C PRO A 194 -6.97 2.42 14.78
N GLY A 195 -6.51 3.56 15.30
CA GLY A 195 -5.08 3.89 15.40
C GLY A 195 -4.33 4.33 14.13
N THR A 196 -4.47 5.52 13.59
CA THR A 196 -5.70 6.31 13.31
C THR A 196 -5.63 6.67 11.80
N ALA A 197 -6.48 7.53 11.22
CA ALA A 197 -6.35 7.90 9.80
C ALA A 197 -5.04 8.69 9.51
N GLY A 198 -4.16 8.14 8.65
CA GLY A 198 -2.79 8.63 8.46
C GLY A 198 -2.44 9.28 7.12
N SER A 199 -3.31 9.27 6.11
CA SER A 199 -2.94 9.64 4.73
C SER A 199 -2.44 11.09 4.60
N ASN A 200 -1.46 11.34 3.73
CA ASN A 200 -1.13 12.70 3.28
C ASN A 200 -1.44 12.87 1.79
N GLY A 201 -1.76 14.10 1.40
CA GLY A 201 -1.77 14.57 0.02
C GLY A 201 -1.57 16.08 -0.04
N TRP A 202 -0.83 16.55 -1.04
CA TRP A 202 -0.58 17.97 -1.26
C TRP A 202 -0.52 18.33 -2.74
N LEU A 203 -0.77 19.61 -3.01
CA LEU A 203 -0.78 20.20 -4.34
C LEU A 203 0.04 21.50 -4.28
N LEU A 204 0.94 21.64 -5.24
CA LEU A 204 1.73 22.83 -5.50
C LEU A 204 1.27 23.47 -6.81
N THR A 205 0.93 24.75 -6.80
CA THR A 205 0.71 25.50 -8.06
C THR A 205 2.03 25.70 -8.79
N GLY A 206 1.98 25.90 -10.12
CA GLY A 206 3.15 26.17 -10.95
C GLY A 206 4.16 27.17 -10.40
N ALA A 207 3.70 28.24 -9.75
CA ALA A 207 4.55 29.25 -9.08
C ALA A 207 5.40 28.75 -7.88
N ARG A 208 5.34 27.45 -7.56
CA ARG A 208 6.12 26.77 -6.52
C ARG A 208 7.00 25.64 -7.07
N THR A 209 7.11 25.51 -8.39
CA THR A 209 7.69 24.36 -9.07
C THR A 209 8.78 24.78 -10.05
N ALA A 210 9.73 23.90 -10.33
CA ALA A 210 10.83 24.18 -11.25
C ALA A 210 10.35 24.35 -12.72
N THR A 211 9.27 23.67 -13.10
CA THR A 211 8.73 23.65 -14.48
C THR A 211 7.68 24.73 -14.75
N GLY A 212 7.07 25.30 -13.70
CA GLY A 212 5.97 26.25 -13.81
C GLY A 212 4.58 25.59 -13.99
N ALA A 213 4.48 24.25 -13.97
CA ALA A 213 3.21 23.50 -13.98
C ALA A 213 2.89 22.93 -12.59
N PRO A 214 1.62 22.60 -12.26
CA PRO A 214 1.30 22.10 -10.92
C PRO A 214 1.87 20.70 -10.65
N LEU A 215 2.22 20.43 -9.39
CA LEU A 215 2.56 19.10 -8.88
C LEU A 215 1.50 18.63 -7.88
N ILE A 216 1.15 17.34 -7.91
CA ILE A 216 0.34 16.69 -6.88
C ILE A 216 1.13 15.50 -6.33
N ALA A 217 1.24 15.36 -5.02
CA ALA A 217 1.90 14.21 -4.41
C ALA A 217 1.20 13.77 -3.12
N GLY A 218 1.47 12.54 -2.68
CA GLY A 218 0.90 12.02 -1.45
C GLY A 218 1.19 10.55 -1.21
N ASP A 219 0.77 10.09 -0.04
CA ASP A 219 0.94 8.73 0.44
C ASP A 219 -0.32 8.27 1.22
N PRO A 220 -1.16 7.41 0.63
CA PRO A 220 -2.29 6.84 1.33
C PRO A 220 -1.81 5.89 2.42
N HIS A 221 -1.93 6.32 3.68
CA HIS A 221 -1.61 5.46 4.80
C HIS A 221 -2.81 4.56 5.12
N ARG A 222 -2.62 3.25 4.88
CA ARG A 222 -3.60 2.18 5.12
C ARG A 222 -2.92 1.06 5.91
N PHE A 223 -3.68 0.05 6.33
CA PHE A 223 -3.05 -1.22 6.66
C PHE A 223 -2.25 -1.71 5.45
N ILE A 224 -1.02 -2.16 5.69
CA ILE A 224 -0.18 -2.76 4.66
C ILE A 224 -0.60 -4.22 4.56
N GLU A 225 -1.15 -4.60 3.41
CA GLU A 225 -1.50 -5.97 3.07
C GLU A 225 -0.44 -6.50 2.10
N ALA A 226 -0.07 -7.77 2.18
CA ALA A 226 0.79 -8.42 1.20
C ALA A 226 -0.02 -9.52 0.48
N PRO A 227 -0.27 -9.40 -0.85
CA PRO A 227 0.13 -8.32 -1.76
C PRO A 227 -0.52 -6.95 -1.48
N GLY A 228 0.15 -5.87 -1.92
CA GLY A 228 -0.26 -4.48 -1.64
C GLY A 228 -1.68 -4.13 -2.10
N VAL A 229 -2.37 -3.28 -1.34
CA VAL A 229 -3.76 -2.81 -1.63
C VAL A 229 -3.92 -1.98 -2.91
N TYR A 230 -2.81 -1.60 -3.54
CA TYR A 230 -2.78 -0.92 -4.83
C TYR A 230 -1.97 -1.71 -5.86
N GLN A 231 -2.46 -1.71 -7.10
CA GLN A 231 -1.72 -2.12 -8.29
C GLN A 231 -1.39 -0.85 -9.10
N GLN A 232 -0.10 -0.62 -9.37
CA GLN A 232 0.32 0.37 -10.36
C GLN A 232 -0.13 -0.10 -11.75
N ILE A 233 -0.68 0.79 -12.58
CA ILE A 233 -1.22 0.40 -13.89
C ILE A 233 -1.33 1.59 -14.86
N ARG A 234 -1.22 1.32 -16.17
CA ARG A 234 -1.67 2.22 -17.26
C ARG A 234 -2.85 1.61 -18.00
N LEU A 235 -3.88 2.41 -18.23
CA LEU A 235 -5.08 2.08 -18.98
C LEU A 235 -5.19 3.01 -20.19
N ALA A 236 -4.99 2.50 -21.41
CA ALA A 236 -5.00 3.29 -22.65
C ALA A 236 -5.98 2.75 -23.72
N CYS A 237 -6.82 3.63 -24.25
CA CYS A 237 -7.66 3.43 -25.43
C CYS A 237 -7.85 4.79 -26.15
N PRO A 238 -8.51 4.85 -27.33
CA PRO A 238 -8.74 6.12 -28.02
C PRO A 238 -9.52 7.16 -27.20
N GLU A 239 -10.32 6.73 -26.22
CA GLU A 239 -11.07 7.62 -25.34
C GLU A 239 -10.24 8.21 -24.19
N PHE A 240 -9.16 7.55 -23.74
CA PHE A 240 -8.32 8.00 -22.62
C PHE A 240 -7.02 7.20 -22.45
N ASP A 241 -6.03 7.86 -21.85
CA ASP A 241 -4.79 7.26 -21.36
C ASP A 241 -4.57 7.73 -19.92
N VAL A 242 -4.69 6.83 -18.95
CA VAL A 242 -4.57 7.13 -17.52
C VAL A 242 -3.58 6.19 -16.86
N ILE A 243 -2.66 6.75 -16.08
CA ILE A 243 -1.72 6.02 -15.23
C ILE A 243 -2.11 6.28 -13.77
N GLY A 244 -2.03 5.28 -12.91
CA GLY A 244 -2.36 5.47 -11.51
C GLY A 244 -2.41 4.19 -10.68
N LEU A 245 -3.01 4.31 -9.51
CA LEU A 245 -3.12 3.24 -8.53
C LEU A 245 -4.55 2.68 -8.56
N ALA A 246 -4.71 1.49 -9.14
CA ALA A 246 -5.95 0.72 -9.12
C ALA A 246 -6.08 -0.08 -7.82
N VAL A 247 -7.31 -0.39 -7.42
CA VAL A 247 -7.61 -1.32 -6.32
C VAL A 247 -7.89 -2.70 -6.95
N PRO A 248 -7.13 -3.76 -6.64
CA PRO A 248 -7.38 -5.09 -7.17
C PRO A 248 -8.83 -5.54 -6.92
N GLY A 249 -9.49 -6.05 -7.96
CA GLY A 249 -10.92 -6.44 -7.91
C GLY A 249 -11.88 -5.32 -8.30
N VAL A 250 -11.40 -4.10 -8.61
CA VAL A 250 -12.22 -2.94 -8.95
C VAL A 250 -11.75 -2.33 -10.29
N PRO A 251 -12.64 -2.10 -11.27
CA PRO A 251 -12.26 -1.51 -12.55
C PRO A 251 -11.89 -0.02 -12.46
N GLY A 252 -11.03 0.41 -13.37
CA GLY A 252 -10.54 1.78 -13.50
C GLY A 252 -9.56 2.19 -12.41
N ILE A 253 -9.42 3.51 -12.23
CA ILE A 253 -8.52 4.16 -11.28
C ILE A 253 -9.36 5.19 -10.52
N ALA A 254 -9.73 4.89 -9.27
CA ALA A 254 -10.63 5.75 -8.49
C ALA A 254 -9.89 6.91 -7.80
N HIS A 255 -8.75 6.63 -7.17
CA HIS A 255 -8.23 7.46 -6.09
C HIS A 255 -7.01 8.32 -6.46
N PHE A 256 -6.11 7.81 -7.29
CA PHE A 256 -4.84 8.47 -7.63
C PHE A 256 -4.54 8.23 -9.10
N GLY A 257 -4.65 9.27 -9.93
CA GLY A 257 -4.55 9.12 -11.38
C GLY A 257 -3.97 10.34 -12.09
N HIS A 258 -3.30 10.08 -13.21
CA HIS A 258 -2.72 11.06 -14.12
C HIS A 258 -3.24 10.78 -15.55
N GLY A 259 -4.22 11.56 -16.00
CA GLY A 259 -4.85 11.48 -17.34
C GLY A 259 -4.15 12.30 -18.43
N GLY A 260 -2.95 12.81 -18.15
CA GLY A 260 -2.15 13.59 -19.09
C GLY A 260 -2.45 15.08 -18.97
N GLY A 261 -3.67 15.49 -19.30
CA GLY A 261 -4.13 16.87 -19.13
C GLY A 261 -4.47 17.26 -17.69
N VAL A 262 -4.79 16.28 -16.84
CA VAL A 262 -5.27 16.45 -15.46
C VAL A 262 -4.77 15.32 -14.56
N ALA A 263 -4.53 15.62 -13.29
CA ALA A 263 -4.19 14.64 -12.25
C ALA A 263 -5.01 14.86 -10.98
N TRP A 264 -5.23 13.79 -10.21
CA TRP A 264 -5.96 13.84 -8.93
C TRP A 264 -5.42 12.88 -7.87
N ALA A 265 -5.78 13.20 -6.63
CA ALA A 265 -5.42 12.49 -5.41
C ALA A 265 -6.53 12.63 -4.36
N ILE A 266 -6.64 11.67 -3.44
CA ILE A 266 -7.62 11.68 -2.35
C ILE A 266 -7.00 11.37 -0.98
N THR A 267 -7.64 11.87 0.08
CA THR A 267 -7.47 11.39 1.46
C THR A 267 -8.84 11.22 2.13
N ASN A 268 -8.94 10.39 3.18
CA ASN A 268 -10.18 10.23 3.95
C ASN A 268 -10.65 11.59 4.52
N ALA A 269 -11.92 11.95 4.33
CA ALA A 269 -12.48 13.20 4.83
C ALA A 269 -12.76 13.23 6.34
N MET A 270 -12.67 12.09 7.04
CA MET A 270 -13.07 11.96 8.45
C MET A 270 -14.55 12.31 8.69
N ALA A 271 -15.35 12.29 7.62
CA ALA A 271 -16.77 12.63 7.67
C ALA A 271 -17.56 11.51 8.36
N ASP A 272 -18.58 11.89 9.12
CA ASP A 272 -19.48 10.95 9.78
C ASP A 272 -20.74 10.76 8.91
N TYR A 273 -20.79 9.66 8.15
CA TYR A 273 -21.84 9.37 7.15
C TYR A 273 -22.65 8.09 7.42
N GLN A 274 -22.38 7.40 8.52
CA GLN A 274 -23.06 6.15 8.91
C GLN A 274 -23.53 6.26 10.35
N ASP A 275 -24.69 5.70 10.69
CA ASP A 275 -25.28 5.78 12.03
C ASP A 275 -25.58 4.41 12.62
N LEU A 276 -25.62 4.36 13.95
CA LEU A 276 -26.00 3.19 14.75
C LEU A 276 -27.31 3.48 15.48
N TYR A 277 -28.25 2.54 15.41
CA TYR A 277 -29.51 2.61 16.17
C TYR A 277 -29.56 1.47 17.18
N ARG A 278 -29.89 1.76 18.44
CA ARG A 278 -30.17 0.77 19.49
C ARG A 278 -31.55 0.20 19.23
N GLU A 279 -31.58 -1.07 18.87
CA GLU A 279 -32.75 -1.80 18.42
C GLU A 279 -33.44 -2.52 19.57
N ARG A 280 -34.78 -2.49 19.56
CA ARG A 280 -35.62 -3.27 20.47
C ARG A 280 -36.32 -4.35 19.67
N LEU A 281 -35.83 -5.58 19.82
CA LEU A 281 -36.28 -6.75 19.09
C LEU A 281 -37.01 -7.71 20.05
N ARG A 282 -37.94 -8.51 19.53
CA ARG A 282 -38.53 -9.64 20.26
C ARG A 282 -38.79 -10.83 19.33
N ARG A 283 -38.63 -12.03 19.88
CA ARG A 283 -39.01 -13.29 19.23
C ARG A 283 -40.53 -13.45 19.33
N THR A 284 -41.17 -13.79 18.23
CA THR A 284 -42.61 -14.07 18.15
C THR A 284 -42.88 -15.58 18.31
N PRO A 285 -44.08 -16.02 18.73
CA PRO A 285 -44.37 -17.44 18.99
C PRO A 285 -44.21 -18.38 17.79
N ASP A 286 -44.23 -17.84 16.56
CA ASP A 286 -43.96 -18.55 15.30
C ASP A 286 -42.46 -18.54 14.91
N GLY A 287 -41.57 -18.09 15.80
CA GLY A 287 -40.11 -18.06 15.61
C GLY A 287 -39.57 -16.81 14.91
N GLY A 288 -40.44 -15.95 14.38
CA GLY A 288 -40.03 -14.72 13.70
C GLY A 288 -39.55 -13.60 14.63
N VAL A 289 -39.07 -12.51 14.04
CA VAL A 289 -38.57 -11.33 14.76
C VAL A 289 -39.47 -10.13 14.51
N GLU A 290 -39.87 -9.45 15.58
CA GLU A 290 -40.46 -8.12 15.51
C GLU A 290 -39.47 -7.08 16.05
N ALA A 291 -39.45 -5.90 15.42
CA ALA A 291 -38.72 -4.74 15.88
C ALA A 291 -39.71 -3.64 16.31
N LEU A 292 -39.32 -2.81 17.28
CA LEU A 292 -40.09 -1.62 17.62
C LEU A 292 -39.76 -0.49 16.64
N GLY A 293 -40.78 0.20 16.13
CA GLY A 293 -40.67 1.44 15.38
C GLY A 293 -41.54 2.55 15.98
N PRO A 294 -41.54 3.75 15.37
CA PRO A 294 -42.33 4.89 15.84
C PRO A 294 -43.83 4.59 16.00
N ASP A 295 -44.38 3.76 15.10
CA ASP A 295 -45.80 3.39 15.08
C ASP A 295 -46.12 2.10 15.87
N GLY A 296 -45.13 1.53 16.57
CA GLY A 296 -45.27 0.30 17.36
C GLY A 296 -44.44 -0.88 16.82
N TRP A 297 -44.80 -2.09 17.23
CA TRP A 297 -44.09 -3.32 16.81
C TRP A 297 -44.46 -3.70 15.38
N TYR A 298 -43.47 -4.01 14.56
CA TYR A 298 -43.63 -4.51 13.20
C TYR A 298 -42.72 -5.72 12.96
N ARG A 299 -43.08 -6.56 11.97
CA ARG A 299 -42.31 -7.73 11.59
C ARG A 299 -41.03 -7.31 10.85
N ALA A 300 -39.88 -7.60 11.44
CA ALA A 300 -38.58 -7.38 10.80
C ALA A 300 -38.29 -8.49 9.76
N HIS A 301 -37.44 -8.22 8.78
CA HIS A 301 -36.92 -9.26 7.91
C HIS A 301 -35.87 -10.05 8.68
N ALA A 302 -36.05 -11.35 8.85
CA ALA A 302 -35.09 -12.22 9.52
C ALA A 302 -34.97 -13.56 8.80
N HIS A 303 -33.74 -14.04 8.64
CA HIS A 303 -33.43 -15.37 8.13
C HIS A 303 -32.11 -15.88 8.73
N THR A 304 -31.85 -17.18 8.57
CA THR A 304 -30.66 -17.84 9.08
C THR A 304 -29.76 -18.26 7.93
N GLU A 305 -28.45 -18.09 8.07
CA GLU A 305 -27.44 -18.57 7.14
C GLU A 305 -26.36 -19.40 7.85
N THR A 306 -25.65 -20.22 7.08
CA THR A 306 -24.52 -21.03 7.56
C THR A 306 -23.18 -20.47 7.05
N ILE A 307 -22.20 -20.41 7.95
CA ILE A 307 -20.80 -20.09 7.69
C ILE A 307 -20.02 -21.39 7.81
N GLU A 308 -19.53 -21.91 6.68
CA GLU A 308 -18.61 -23.05 6.67
C GLU A 308 -17.25 -22.62 7.24
N VAL A 309 -16.64 -23.42 8.12
CA VAL A 309 -15.37 -23.10 8.78
C VAL A 309 -14.34 -24.19 8.49
N ALA A 310 -13.16 -23.82 7.99
CA ALA A 310 -12.08 -24.77 7.76
C ALA A 310 -11.59 -25.36 9.10
N GLY A 311 -11.66 -26.68 9.23
CA GLY A 311 -11.17 -27.41 10.41
C GLY A 311 -12.07 -27.35 11.65
N ALA A 312 -13.29 -26.81 11.55
CA ALA A 312 -14.25 -26.73 12.65
C ALA A 312 -15.70 -26.98 12.17
N ASP A 313 -16.64 -27.11 13.09
CA ASP A 313 -18.07 -27.24 12.76
C ASP A 313 -18.61 -25.92 12.13
N PRO A 314 -19.58 -25.99 11.19
CA PRO A 314 -20.17 -24.80 10.59
C PRO A 314 -20.91 -23.92 11.62
N GLU A 315 -20.69 -22.61 11.56
CA GLU A 315 -21.39 -21.65 12.41
C GLU A 315 -22.72 -21.19 11.79
N THR A 316 -23.67 -20.86 12.65
CA THR A 316 -24.99 -20.35 12.26
C THR A 316 -25.11 -18.87 12.57
N VAL A 317 -25.47 -18.05 11.58
CA VAL A 317 -25.71 -16.61 11.74
C VAL A 317 -27.17 -16.27 11.44
N GLU A 318 -27.84 -15.63 12.41
CA GLU A 318 -29.11 -14.96 12.15
C GLU A 318 -28.84 -13.56 11.58
N VAL A 319 -29.44 -13.27 10.42
CA VAL A 319 -29.40 -12.00 9.72
C VAL A 319 -30.76 -11.33 9.90
N ILE A 320 -30.78 -10.16 10.53
CA ILE A 320 -31.99 -9.38 10.82
C ILE A 320 -31.83 -8.00 10.18
N GLU A 321 -32.88 -7.50 9.53
CA GLU A 321 -32.94 -6.15 9.00
C GLU A 321 -34.22 -5.44 9.45
N THR A 322 -34.01 -4.24 10.00
CA THR A 322 -35.06 -3.29 10.42
C THR A 322 -35.16 -2.16 9.40
N ASP A 323 -36.18 -1.32 9.51
CA ASP A 323 -36.33 -0.12 8.65
C ASP A 323 -35.14 0.86 8.79
N ARG A 324 -34.38 0.77 9.89
CA ARG A 324 -33.16 1.53 10.14
C ARG A 324 -31.98 0.93 9.38
N GLY A 325 -31.88 -0.40 9.35
CA GLY A 325 -30.88 -1.13 8.58
C GLY A 325 -30.59 -2.54 9.12
N PRO A 326 -29.57 -3.22 8.58
CA PRO A 326 -29.08 -4.50 9.11
C PRO A 326 -28.64 -4.42 10.57
N VAL A 327 -29.04 -5.41 11.38
CA VAL A 327 -28.60 -5.60 12.78
C VAL A 327 -27.22 -6.26 12.78
N ILE A 328 -26.21 -5.54 13.25
CA ILE A 328 -24.80 -5.97 13.24
C ILE A 328 -24.29 -6.48 14.59
N ILE A 329 -24.97 -6.14 15.69
CA ILE A 329 -24.67 -6.58 17.06
C ILE A 329 -25.96 -7.09 17.69
N GLY A 330 -25.91 -8.22 18.41
CA GLY A 330 -27.03 -8.74 19.18
C GLY A 330 -28.15 -9.37 18.35
N GLY A 331 -29.30 -9.55 18.99
CA GLY A 331 -30.50 -10.21 18.44
C GLY A 331 -31.64 -10.21 19.48
N PRO A 332 -32.83 -10.72 19.14
CA PRO A 332 -34.01 -10.69 20.00
C PRO A 332 -33.86 -11.53 21.29
N ASP A 333 -33.00 -12.54 21.28
CA ASP A 333 -32.79 -13.46 22.42
C ASP A 333 -31.50 -13.15 23.20
N GLY A 334 -30.74 -12.13 22.77
CA GLY A 334 -29.32 -11.95 23.12
C GLY A 334 -28.40 -12.81 22.25
N GLU A 335 -27.09 -12.57 22.30
CA GLU A 335 -26.15 -13.48 21.64
C GLU A 335 -25.95 -14.73 22.51
N PRO A 336 -25.99 -15.94 21.93
CA PRO A 336 -25.54 -17.15 22.61
C PRO A 336 -24.02 -17.13 22.73
N GLY A 337 -23.52 -16.41 23.75
CA GLY A 337 -22.10 -16.42 24.11
C GLY A 337 -21.67 -17.82 24.56
N GLY A 338 -20.54 -18.29 24.05
CA GLY A 338 -19.96 -19.59 24.40
C GLY A 338 -19.70 -19.74 25.91
N GLU A 339 -19.65 -20.99 26.37
CA GLU A 339 -19.71 -21.35 27.79
C GLU A 339 -18.73 -20.56 28.68
N PRO A 340 -19.20 -19.95 29.79
CA PRO A 340 -18.29 -19.52 30.84
C PRO A 340 -17.74 -20.77 31.53
N GLY A 341 -16.42 -21.00 31.40
CA GLY A 341 -15.74 -22.18 31.92
C GLY A 341 -16.01 -22.42 33.41
N GLY A 342 -16.86 -23.41 33.69
CA GLY A 342 -17.29 -23.74 35.04
C GLY A 342 -16.25 -24.52 35.83
N GLY A 343 -15.55 -23.85 36.74
CA GLY A 343 -14.86 -24.51 37.85
C GLY A 343 -15.89 -24.91 38.93
N PRO A 344 -15.92 -26.18 39.42
CA PRO A 344 -16.95 -26.62 40.34
C PRO A 344 -16.62 -26.29 41.82
N GLY A 345 -17.64 -25.82 42.55
CA GLY A 345 -17.74 -26.01 44.02
C GLY A 345 -17.27 -24.85 44.90
N GLY A 346 -18.23 -24.16 45.51
CA GLY A 346 -18.02 -23.22 46.61
C GLY A 346 -19.36 -22.74 47.18
N GLU A 347 -19.81 -23.32 48.29
CA GLU A 347 -21.09 -22.98 48.93
C GLU A 347 -21.08 -21.60 49.64
N PRO A 348 -22.24 -20.94 49.80
CA PRO A 348 -22.33 -19.60 50.38
C PRO A 348 -22.36 -19.61 51.92
N GLY A 349 -21.64 -18.67 52.55
CA GLY A 349 -21.66 -18.42 54.00
C GLY A 349 -22.04 -16.96 54.32
N GLY A 350 -22.84 -16.75 55.36
CA GLY A 350 -23.43 -15.46 55.76
C GLY A 350 -22.43 -14.30 55.95
N GLY A 351 -22.85 -13.03 55.95
CA GLY A 351 -24.18 -12.50 56.29
C GLY A 351 -24.09 -11.74 57.63
N LEU A 352 -24.23 -10.41 57.60
CA LEU A 352 -24.37 -9.53 58.78
C LEU A 352 -25.23 -8.29 58.45
N ASP A 353 -25.81 -7.68 59.48
CA ASP A 353 -27.04 -6.86 59.50
C ASP A 353 -26.83 -5.38 59.91
N TRP A 354 -27.88 -4.55 59.76
CA TRP A 354 -28.13 -3.19 60.31
C TRP A 354 -27.47 -1.98 59.59
N SER A 355 -28.09 -0.80 59.36
CA SER A 355 -29.49 -0.32 59.46
C SER A 355 -29.68 1.07 58.76
N PRO A 356 -30.91 1.65 58.62
CA PRO A 356 -31.19 2.82 57.76
C PRO A 356 -31.29 4.19 58.49
N GLY A 357 -31.11 5.31 57.75
CA GLY A 357 -31.60 6.63 58.19
C GLY A 357 -31.09 7.89 57.43
N GLY A 358 -31.90 8.42 56.51
CA GLY A 358 -31.87 9.82 55.99
C GLY A 358 -30.69 10.23 55.08
N ASP A 359 -30.80 11.21 54.17
CA ASP A 359 -31.98 11.95 53.65
C ASP A 359 -31.67 12.44 52.20
N GLN A 360 -32.66 12.98 51.51
CA GLN A 360 -32.74 13.02 50.04
C GLN A 360 -31.81 13.99 49.30
N GLY A 361 -31.44 13.57 48.08
CA GLY A 361 -30.96 14.42 47.00
C GLY A 361 -31.36 13.80 45.65
N GLU A 362 -32.58 14.10 45.19
CA GLU A 362 -33.14 13.50 43.96
C GLU A 362 -32.39 13.97 42.70
N GLY A 363 -31.58 13.07 42.13
CA GLY A 363 -31.27 13.05 40.70
C GLY A 363 -32.07 11.92 40.03
N PRO A 364 -32.38 12.00 38.72
CA PRO A 364 -33.09 10.93 38.04
C PRO A 364 -32.25 9.65 38.06
N GLY A 365 -32.71 8.66 38.83
CA GLY A 365 -32.04 7.37 38.93
C GLY A 365 -32.04 6.69 37.57
N ALA A 366 -30.84 6.53 36.99
CA ALA A 366 -30.65 5.63 35.87
C ALA A 366 -30.81 4.21 36.40
N ASP A 367 -31.96 3.60 36.08
CA ASP A 367 -32.25 2.19 36.39
C ASP A 367 -31.31 1.31 35.55
N ALA A 368 -30.14 1.02 36.11
CA ALA A 368 -29.11 0.20 35.49
C ALA A 368 -29.41 -1.31 35.52
N SER A 369 -30.65 -1.70 35.86
CA SER A 369 -31.07 -3.08 36.09
C SER A 369 -32.16 -3.59 35.13
N ALA A 370 -32.54 -2.83 34.09
CA ALA A 370 -33.66 -3.18 33.21
C ALA A 370 -33.40 -2.97 31.70
N GLU A 371 -32.22 -3.30 31.18
CA GLU A 371 -31.99 -3.37 29.73
C GLU A 371 -31.94 -4.82 29.22
N GLY A 372 -32.83 -5.15 28.28
CA GLY A 372 -32.78 -6.40 27.52
C GLY A 372 -31.60 -6.45 26.54
N PRO A 373 -31.51 -7.50 25.70
CA PRO A 373 -30.37 -7.67 24.80
C PRO A 373 -30.17 -6.47 23.87
N ARG A 374 -28.96 -5.91 23.91
CA ARG A 374 -28.57 -4.71 23.15
C ARG A 374 -28.34 -5.06 21.67
N ALA A 375 -29.41 -5.09 20.89
CA ALA A 375 -29.31 -5.14 19.45
C ALA A 375 -28.89 -3.76 18.89
N VAL A 376 -28.04 -3.74 17.85
CA VAL A 376 -27.63 -2.49 17.18
C VAL A 376 -27.67 -2.66 15.66
N SER A 377 -28.41 -1.80 14.95
CA SER A 377 -28.43 -1.76 13.49
C SER A 377 -27.54 -0.66 12.91
N LEU A 378 -26.92 -0.94 11.76
CA LEU A 378 -26.10 -0.01 10.99
C LEU A 378 -26.90 0.59 9.82
N ARG A 379 -26.97 1.92 9.75
CA ARG A 379 -27.50 2.67 8.60
C ARG A 379 -26.36 3.37 7.88
N HIS A 380 -26.12 3.05 6.61
CA HIS A 380 -25.09 3.68 5.77
C HIS A 380 -25.62 3.97 4.35
N PRO A 381 -25.07 4.95 3.60
CA PRO A 381 -25.75 5.49 2.42
C PRO A 381 -26.04 4.45 1.33
N PRO A 382 -25.09 3.61 0.87
CA PRO A 382 -25.35 2.55 -0.11
C PRO A 382 -26.47 1.58 0.26
N ARG A 383 -26.68 1.27 1.55
CA ARG A 383 -27.83 0.43 1.99
C ARG A 383 -29.16 1.12 1.74
N VAL A 384 -29.22 2.43 2.01
CA VAL A 384 -30.42 3.27 1.89
C VAL A 384 -30.68 3.63 0.43
N THR A 385 -29.71 4.26 -0.24
CA THR A 385 -29.83 4.74 -1.63
C THR A 385 -29.78 3.61 -2.66
N GLY A 386 -29.08 2.51 -2.37
CA GLY A 386 -28.72 1.52 -3.39
C GLY A 386 -27.74 2.08 -4.43
N GLU A 387 -26.91 3.06 -4.07
CA GLU A 387 -25.92 3.67 -4.95
C GLU A 387 -24.55 3.71 -4.27
N LEU A 388 -23.49 3.45 -5.04
CA LEU A 388 -22.08 3.56 -4.58
C LEU A 388 -21.29 4.67 -5.29
N GLY A 389 -21.83 5.25 -6.37
CA GLY A 389 -21.11 6.21 -7.20
C GLY A 389 -20.15 5.58 -8.22
N PHE A 390 -20.29 4.30 -8.55
CA PHE A 390 -19.45 3.62 -9.55
C PHE A 390 -19.55 4.24 -10.97
N ASP A 391 -20.66 4.91 -11.30
CA ASP A 391 -20.81 5.71 -12.54
C ASP A 391 -19.76 6.84 -12.65
N VAL A 392 -19.10 7.22 -11.55
CA VAL A 392 -18.02 8.21 -11.54
C VAL A 392 -16.72 7.64 -12.13
N LEU A 393 -16.45 6.34 -11.99
CA LEU A 393 -15.15 5.76 -12.38
C LEU A 393 -14.87 5.88 -13.89
N PRO A 394 -15.82 5.58 -14.81
CA PRO A 394 -15.61 5.80 -16.24
C PRO A 394 -15.56 7.29 -16.64
N ALA A 395 -16.07 8.19 -15.80
CA ALA A 395 -16.00 9.64 -16.03
C ALA A 395 -14.65 10.22 -15.60
N LEU A 396 -14.08 9.76 -14.47
CA LEU A 396 -12.71 10.12 -14.05
C LEU A 396 -11.67 9.73 -15.11
N LEU A 397 -11.80 8.55 -15.73
CA LEU A 397 -10.90 8.11 -16.79
C LEU A 397 -10.95 9.02 -18.03
N ARG A 398 -12.13 9.55 -18.36
CA ARG A 398 -12.35 10.45 -19.51
C ARG A 398 -12.03 11.92 -19.22
N ALA A 399 -11.82 12.31 -17.96
CA ALA A 399 -11.54 13.68 -17.60
C ALA A 399 -10.29 14.24 -18.30
N ARG A 400 -10.32 15.52 -18.64
CA ARG A 400 -9.21 16.26 -19.26
C ARG A 400 -8.86 17.55 -18.53
N THR A 401 -9.79 18.06 -17.74
CA THR A 401 -9.69 19.28 -16.95
C THR A 401 -10.15 19.03 -15.52
N VAL A 402 -9.80 19.95 -14.62
CA VAL A 402 -10.35 19.97 -13.25
C VAL A 402 -11.87 20.11 -13.23
N ALA A 403 -12.47 20.79 -14.23
CA ALA A 403 -13.92 20.95 -14.33
C ALA A 403 -14.65 19.62 -14.62
N ASP A 404 -14.05 18.75 -15.43
CA ASP A 404 -14.58 17.40 -15.70
C ASP A 404 -14.57 16.56 -14.42
N LEU A 405 -13.47 16.62 -13.66
CA LEU A 405 -13.35 15.94 -12.36
C LEU A 405 -14.35 16.47 -11.33
N ASP A 406 -14.50 17.79 -11.21
CA ASP A 406 -15.47 18.39 -10.26
C ASP A 406 -16.91 17.97 -10.60
N THR A 407 -17.24 17.91 -11.89
CA THR A 407 -18.55 17.44 -12.38
C THR A 407 -18.75 15.95 -12.11
N ALA A 408 -17.75 15.10 -12.38
CA ALA A 408 -17.82 13.67 -12.15
C ALA A 408 -18.03 13.34 -10.65
N LEU A 409 -17.30 14.03 -9.77
CA LEU A 409 -17.32 13.80 -8.31
C LEU A 409 -18.64 14.20 -7.63
N ASP A 410 -19.56 14.88 -8.32
CA ASP A 410 -20.90 15.18 -7.79
C ASP A 410 -21.81 13.94 -7.70
N ARG A 411 -21.47 12.84 -8.37
CA ARG A 411 -22.18 11.53 -8.25
C ARG A 411 -21.49 10.53 -7.33
N TRP A 412 -20.46 10.94 -6.58
CA TRP A 412 -19.71 10.07 -5.68
C TRP A 412 -20.45 9.85 -4.35
N VAL A 413 -20.49 8.60 -3.83
CA VAL A 413 -21.26 8.25 -2.62
C VAL A 413 -20.35 7.83 -1.45
N GLU A 414 -19.62 6.72 -1.56
CA GLU A 414 -18.84 6.16 -0.44
C GLU A 414 -17.50 5.59 -0.95
N PRO A 415 -16.36 5.79 -0.28
CA PRO A 415 -16.15 6.56 0.95
C PRO A 415 -16.13 8.08 0.72
N VAL A 416 -16.42 8.84 1.79
CA VAL A 416 -16.34 10.31 1.74
C VAL A 416 -14.88 10.76 1.86
N ASN A 417 -14.38 11.44 0.82
CA ASN A 417 -12.97 11.79 0.65
C ASN A 417 -12.79 13.32 0.49
N VAL A 418 -11.64 13.82 0.92
CA VAL A 418 -11.10 15.09 0.41
C VAL A 418 -10.32 14.76 -0.87
N VAL A 419 -10.52 15.57 -1.92
CA VAL A 419 -9.90 15.43 -3.24
C VAL A 419 -9.06 16.66 -3.52
N LEU A 420 -7.83 16.44 -4.00
CA LEU A 420 -7.02 17.45 -4.68
C LEU A 420 -6.92 17.09 -6.16
N ALA A 421 -7.08 18.07 -7.05
CA ALA A 421 -6.85 17.91 -8.47
C ALA A 421 -6.25 19.17 -9.10
N ALA A 422 -5.53 19.00 -10.20
CA ALA A 422 -4.93 20.06 -10.98
C ALA A 422 -4.87 19.68 -12.46
N ASP A 423 -4.85 20.67 -13.35
CA ASP A 423 -4.69 20.48 -14.79
C ASP A 423 -3.58 21.35 -15.41
N THR A 424 -3.22 21.00 -16.63
CA THR A 424 -2.21 21.68 -17.46
C THR A 424 -2.58 23.12 -17.82
N ALA A 425 -3.84 23.53 -17.66
CA ALA A 425 -4.28 24.91 -17.82
C ALA A 425 -4.12 25.74 -16.53
N GLY A 426 -3.61 25.14 -15.45
CA GLY A 426 -3.44 25.78 -14.14
C GLY A 426 -4.70 25.79 -13.27
N GLY A 427 -5.75 25.07 -13.67
CA GLY A 427 -6.91 24.81 -12.84
C GLY A 427 -6.51 24.00 -11.60
N VAL A 428 -7.14 24.26 -10.46
CA VAL A 428 -6.94 23.53 -9.21
C VAL A 428 -8.26 23.32 -8.48
N LEU A 429 -8.39 22.20 -7.77
CA LEU A 429 -9.56 21.84 -6.97
C LEU A 429 -9.12 21.27 -5.63
N HIS A 430 -9.81 21.70 -4.58
CA HIS A 430 -9.76 21.10 -3.26
C HIS A 430 -11.21 20.97 -2.76
N ARG A 431 -11.76 19.75 -2.73
CA ARG A 431 -13.17 19.50 -2.37
C ARG A 431 -13.36 18.31 -1.45
N VAL A 432 -14.51 18.25 -0.78
CA VAL A 432 -15.05 16.98 -0.29
C VAL A 432 -15.92 16.35 -1.38
N ALA A 433 -15.85 15.03 -1.54
CA ALA A 433 -16.72 14.23 -2.41
C ALA A 433 -17.26 13.03 -1.64
N GLY A 434 -18.52 12.65 -1.88
CA GLY A 434 -19.23 11.58 -1.18
C GLY A 434 -20.60 12.03 -0.63
N HIS A 435 -21.39 11.10 -0.09
CA HIS A 435 -22.72 11.36 0.43
C HIS A 435 -22.71 11.40 1.96
N VAL A 436 -23.09 12.54 2.55
CA VAL A 436 -23.26 12.68 4.00
C VAL A 436 -24.73 12.99 4.30
N PRO A 437 -25.48 12.12 5.00
CA PRO A 437 -26.92 12.29 5.23
C PRO A 437 -27.21 13.41 6.23
N VAL A 438 -28.30 14.15 6.01
CA VAL A 438 -28.80 15.19 6.93
C VAL A 438 -29.62 14.56 8.05
N ARG A 439 -29.20 14.77 9.31
CA ARG A 439 -29.77 14.16 10.53
C ARG A 439 -29.31 14.92 11.79
N PRO A 440 -29.86 14.63 12.98
CA PRO A 440 -29.44 15.28 14.22
C PRO A 440 -27.96 15.08 14.56
N HIS A 441 -27.40 16.02 15.32
CA HIS A 441 -25.99 15.97 15.71
C HIS A 441 -25.64 14.74 16.57
N VAL A 442 -26.55 14.29 17.45
CA VAL A 442 -26.28 13.19 18.39
C VAL A 442 -26.05 11.84 17.70
N ASN A 443 -26.68 11.61 16.53
CA ASN A 443 -26.41 10.45 15.68
C ASN A 443 -24.92 10.31 15.32
N ARG A 444 -24.21 11.44 15.18
CA ARG A 444 -22.76 11.46 14.88
C ARG A 444 -21.90 11.00 16.06
N LEU A 445 -22.43 11.10 17.28
CA LEU A 445 -21.66 10.87 18.50
C LEU A 445 -21.79 9.43 19.00
N ARG A 446 -22.99 8.87 19.01
CA ARG A 446 -23.30 7.60 19.66
C ARG A 446 -24.41 6.84 18.94
N ALA A 447 -24.70 5.62 19.39
CA ALA A 447 -25.93 4.95 19.01
C ALA A 447 -27.16 5.73 19.54
N VAL A 448 -28.26 5.71 18.80
CA VAL A 448 -29.50 6.43 19.13
C VAL A 448 -30.70 5.48 19.20
N PRO A 449 -31.76 5.74 19.98
CA PRO A 449 -32.96 4.89 20.01
C PRO A 449 -33.56 4.67 18.60
N ALA A 450 -33.93 3.45 18.27
CA ALA A 450 -34.47 3.09 16.95
C ALA A 450 -35.95 3.47 16.77
N GLU A 451 -36.72 3.55 17.86
CA GLU A 451 -38.15 3.85 17.84
C GLU A 451 -38.48 5.35 17.85
N ASP A 452 -37.51 6.22 18.17
CA ASP A 452 -37.76 7.67 18.28
C ASP A 452 -37.52 8.36 16.93
N PRO A 453 -38.59 8.89 16.27
CA PRO A 453 -38.48 9.54 14.96
C PRO A 453 -37.64 10.82 14.99
N ALA A 454 -37.33 11.38 16.17
CA ALA A 454 -36.42 12.53 16.28
C ALA A 454 -35.02 12.25 15.75
N TYR A 455 -34.59 10.98 15.66
CA TYR A 455 -33.27 10.57 15.16
C TYR A 455 -33.23 10.14 13.69
N ALA A 456 -34.37 10.18 12.99
CA ALA A 456 -34.45 9.78 11.59
C ALA A 456 -33.56 10.63 10.66
N TRP A 457 -33.13 10.04 9.54
CA TRP A 457 -32.52 10.77 8.45
C TRP A 457 -33.58 11.59 7.70
N ARG A 458 -33.20 12.75 7.18
CA ARG A 458 -34.03 13.49 6.22
C ARG A 458 -33.87 12.85 4.85
N GLU A 459 -34.78 11.93 4.53
CA GLU A 459 -34.72 11.13 3.30
C GLU A 459 -34.63 12.00 2.04
N GLY A 460 -33.71 11.66 1.15
CA GLY A 460 -33.40 12.42 -0.07
C GLY A 460 -32.52 13.66 0.13
N GLU A 461 -32.14 14.04 1.35
CA GLU A 461 -31.28 15.20 1.62
C GLU A 461 -29.83 14.81 1.96
N ALA A 462 -28.88 15.47 1.28
CA ALA A 462 -27.46 15.40 1.57
C ALA A 462 -26.92 16.71 2.16
N ALA A 463 -25.96 16.61 3.07
CA ALA A 463 -25.26 17.76 3.61
C ALA A 463 -24.38 18.42 2.52
N PRO A 464 -24.25 19.76 2.52
CA PRO A 464 -23.43 20.46 1.53
C PRO A 464 -21.95 20.06 1.65
N LEU A 465 -21.35 19.69 0.52
CA LEU A 465 -19.94 19.30 0.43
C LEU A 465 -19.05 20.53 0.17
N PRO A 466 -18.14 20.90 1.09
CA PRO A 466 -17.29 22.07 0.91
C PRO A 466 -16.30 21.87 -0.25
N ARG A 467 -16.12 22.90 -1.09
CA ARG A 467 -15.15 22.93 -2.19
C ARG A 467 -14.52 24.32 -2.37
N THR A 468 -13.29 24.37 -2.90
CA THR A 468 -12.59 25.59 -3.29
C THR A 468 -11.72 25.37 -4.52
N GLY A 469 -11.69 26.36 -5.42
CA GLY A 469 -10.81 26.41 -6.60
C GLY A 469 -9.49 27.15 -6.35
N ALA A 470 -9.06 27.25 -5.09
CA ALA A 470 -7.82 27.93 -4.71
C ALA A 470 -6.89 26.98 -3.94
N ALA A 471 -5.64 26.89 -4.38
CA ALA A 471 -4.58 26.08 -3.76
C ALA A 471 -4.04 26.67 -2.44
N GLY A 472 -4.85 27.38 -1.65
CA GLY A 472 -4.45 27.94 -0.35
C GLY A 472 -3.37 29.03 -0.40
N PRO A 473 -2.92 29.51 0.78
CA PRO A 473 -1.90 30.55 0.89
C PRO A 473 -0.58 30.12 0.24
N GLY A 474 -0.03 30.97 -0.63
CA GLY A 474 1.22 30.70 -1.35
C GLY A 474 1.14 29.62 -2.43
N GLY A 475 -0.06 29.12 -2.77
CA GLY A 475 -0.20 28.05 -3.78
C GLY A 475 0.20 26.67 -3.27
N ILE A 476 0.01 26.41 -1.97
CA ILE A 476 0.18 25.12 -1.31
C ILE A 476 -1.16 24.68 -0.69
N ALA A 477 -1.76 23.63 -1.23
CA ALA A 477 -2.85 22.90 -0.58
C ALA A 477 -2.32 21.61 0.05
N VAL A 478 -2.80 21.29 1.24
CA VAL A 478 -2.44 20.07 1.99
C VAL A 478 -3.71 19.50 2.61
N MET A 479 -3.85 18.18 2.53
CA MET A 479 -4.81 17.37 3.26
C MET A 479 -4.06 16.24 3.97
N ALA A 480 -4.14 16.17 5.29
CA ALA A 480 -3.49 15.15 6.10
C ALA A 480 -4.44 14.60 7.18
N ASN A 481 -5.70 14.41 6.80
CA ASN A 481 -6.83 14.03 7.69
C ASN A 481 -7.06 14.98 8.89
N GLU A 482 -6.45 16.17 8.91
CA GLU A 482 -6.65 17.12 9.98
C GLU A 482 -8.02 17.82 9.85
N ARG A 483 -8.43 18.54 10.90
CA ARG A 483 -9.64 19.39 10.87
C ARG A 483 -9.45 20.55 9.87
N GLY A 484 -9.76 20.29 8.60
CA GLY A 484 -9.65 21.21 7.47
C GLY A 484 -10.98 21.39 6.75
N LEU A 485 -10.97 21.22 5.41
CA LEU A 485 -12.14 21.45 4.56
C LEU A 485 -13.38 20.62 4.96
N ALA A 486 -13.17 19.41 5.47
CA ALA A 486 -14.24 18.51 5.93
C ALA A 486 -14.74 18.76 7.36
N ALA A 487 -14.25 19.79 8.06
CA ALA A 487 -14.61 20.09 9.46
C ALA A 487 -16.13 20.13 9.78
N PRO A 488 -17.05 20.58 8.89
CA PRO A 488 -18.50 20.54 9.15
C PRO A 488 -19.13 19.14 9.14
N LEU A 489 -18.42 18.14 8.58
CA LEU A 489 -18.95 16.81 8.27
C LEU A 489 -18.43 15.73 9.23
N GLY A 490 -17.24 15.92 9.81
CA GLY A 490 -16.63 15.01 10.79
C GLY A 490 -16.81 15.41 12.25
N VAL A 491 -16.47 14.49 13.16
CA VAL A 491 -16.45 14.73 14.62
C VAL A 491 -14.99 14.78 15.08
N GLU A 492 -14.28 13.67 14.89
CA GLU A 492 -12.87 13.45 15.20
C GLU A 492 -12.03 13.53 13.92
N PHE A 493 -10.78 13.93 14.06
CA PHE A 493 -9.83 14.18 12.97
C PHE A 493 -8.43 13.80 13.44
N ALA A 494 -7.49 13.57 12.52
CA ALA A 494 -6.09 13.38 12.88
C ALA A 494 -5.52 14.66 13.53
N PRO A 495 -4.56 14.55 14.47
CA PRO A 495 -3.82 15.69 14.97
C PRO A 495 -3.17 16.49 13.82
N PRO A 496 -3.17 17.83 13.87
CA PRO A 496 -2.71 18.68 12.76
C PRO A 496 -1.18 18.68 12.55
N HIS A 497 -0.44 17.78 13.19
CA HIS A 497 1.04 17.74 13.19
C HIS A 497 1.60 17.50 11.79
N ARG A 498 1.21 16.38 11.15
CA ARG A 498 1.57 16.04 9.76
C ARG A 498 1.27 17.19 8.81
N ALA A 499 0.03 17.69 8.86
CA ALA A 499 -0.42 18.74 7.97
C ALA A 499 0.28 20.10 8.16
N ARG A 500 0.74 20.41 9.38
CA ARG A 500 1.57 21.60 9.63
C ARG A 500 3.00 21.39 9.14
N ARG A 501 3.58 20.21 9.38
CA ARG A 501 4.94 19.86 8.98
C ARG A 501 5.10 19.84 7.45
N ILE A 502 4.15 19.26 6.72
CA ILE A 502 4.11 19.32 5.25
C ILE A 502 4.09 20.78 4.75
N ARG A 503 3.25 21.64 5.34
CA ARG A 503 3.20 23.08 4.96
C ARG A 503 4.50 23.84 5.30
N GLU A 504 5.15 23.50 6.42
CA GLU A 504 6.46 24.03 6.81
C GLU A 504 7.55 23.65 5.78
N LEU A 505 7.64 22.35 5.45
CA LEU A 505 8.58 21.81 4.47
C LEU A 505 8.37 22.42 3.08
N LEU A 506 7.16 22.32 2.53
CA LEU A 506 6.80 22.87 1.21
C LEU A 506 6.94 24.40 1.14
N GLY A 507 6.84 25.09 2.27
CA GLY A 507 7.03 26.53 2.40
C GLY A 507 8.47 27.01 2.34
N ALA A 508 9.46 26.12 2.51
CA ALA A 508 10.88 26.48 2.59
C ALA A 508 11.51 26.87 1.24
N ARG A 509 10.90 26.48 0.11
CA ARG A 509 11.37 26.79 -1.26
C ARG A 509 10.23 26.91 -2.27
N THR A 510 10.54 27.34 -3.49
CA THR A 510 9.55 27.67 -4.55
C THR A 510 9.87 27.06 -5.92
N ASP A 511 10.78 26.10 -5.95
CA ASP A 511 11.36 25.48 -7.14
C ASP A 511 11.30 23.94 -7.02
N TRP A 512 10.18 23.43 -6.51
CA TRP A 512 9.99 21.99 -6.29
C TRP A 512 10.00 21.21 -7.61
N SER A 513 10.67 20.06 -7.60
CA SER A 513 10.65 19.05 -8.66
C SER A 513 10.10 17.73 -8.11
N PRO A 514 9.68 16.79 -8.98
CA PRO A 514 9.17 15.49 -8.52
C PRO A 514 10.14 14.70 -7.65
N ALA A 515 11.44 14.73 -7.99
CA ALA A 515 12.48 14.08 -7.19
C ALA A 515 12.66 14.73 -5.81
N ALA A 516 12.58 16.06 -5.71
CA ALA A 516 12.74 16.78 -4.44
C ALA A 516 11.61 16.47 -3.43
N LEU A 517 10.40 16.14 -3.91
CA LEU A 517 9.26 15.83 -3.05
C LEU A 517 9.40 14.53 -2.25
N ALA A 518 10.33 13.63 -2.63
CA ALA A 518 10.68 12.45 -1.82
C ALA A 518 11.04 12.81 -0.37
N ALA A 519 11.77 13.92 -0.17
CA ALA A 519 12.17 14.40 1.15
C ALA A 519 11.00 14.87 2.04
N VAL A 520 9.82 15.13 1.46
CA VAL A 520 8.60 15.45 2.23
C VAL A 520 7.93 14.16 2.73
N HIS A 521 7.90 13.11 1.91
CA HIS A 521 7.37 11.79 2.29
C HIS A 521 8.14 11.11 3.43
N THR A 522 9.42 11.45 3.60
CA THR A 522 10.33 10.81 4.56
C THR A 522 10.57 11.63 5.83
N ASP A 523 9.81 12.70 6.08
CA ASP A 523 10.00 13.51 7.29
C ASP A 523 9.47 12.81 8.56
N THR A 524 10.39 12.57 9.49
CA THR A 524 10.23 11.74 10.70
C THR A 524 10.00 12.57 11.98
N ARG A 525 9.69 13.87 11.84
CA ARG A 525 9.66 14.81 12.97
C ARG A 525 8.39 14.67 13.83
N LEU A 526 8.55 14.09 15.02
CA LEU A 526 7.46 13.82 15.96
C LEU A 526 7.07 15.06 16.78
N ALA A 527 6.16 15.87 16.24
CA ALA A 527 5.70 17.09 16.93
C ALA A 527 4.93 16.81 18.24
N SER A 528 4.16 15.71 18.30
CA SER A 528 3.38 15.28 19.47
C SER A 528 4.23 14.80 20.65
N ALA A 529 5.55 14.64 20.50
CA ALA A 529 6.45 14.36 21.62
C ALA A 529 6.53 15.51 22.65
N ARG A 530 6.18 16.75 22.25
CA ARG A 530 6.40 17.96 23.05
C ARG A 530 5.75 17.95 24.45
N PRO A 531 4.49 17.55 24.66
CA PRO A 531 3.86 17.59 25.99
C PRO A 531 4.56 16.65 26.99
N LEU A 532 4.91 15.43 26.57
CA LEU A 532 5.62 14.46 27.39
C LEU A 532 7.02 14.97 27.76
N LEU A 533 7.78 15.45 26.79
CA LEU A 533 9.11 16.05 27.04
C LEU A 533 9.03 17.30 27.93
N SER A 534 7.94 18.08 27.82
CA SER A 534 7.72 19.25 28.69
C SER A 534 7.46 18.85 30.14
N LEU A 535 6.75 17.73 30.40
CA LEU A 535 6.60 17.18 31.75
C LEU A 535 7.92 16.59 32.26
N LEU A 536 8.67 15.88 31.40
CA LEU A 536 9.97 15.28 31.73
C LEU A 536 11.00 16.34 32.17
N ALA A 537 10.97 17.54 31.57
CA ALA A 537 11.84 18.66 31.95
C ALA A 537 11.63 19.16 33.40
N TRP A 538 10.43 18.97 33.95
CA TRP A 538 10.07 19.39 35.31
C TRP A 538 9.79 18.21 36.26
N ALA A 539 10.16 16.99 35.84
CA ALA A 539 9.96 15.77 36.60
C ALA A 539 10.73 15.82 37.94
N PRO A 540 10.06 15.71 39.11
CA PRO A 540 10.69 15.88 40.41
C PRO A 540 11.43 14.61 40.87
N GLY A 541 12.48 14.79 41.68
CA GLY A 541 13.07 13.70 42.47
C GLY A 541 13.82 12.62 41.69
N LEU A 542 14.23 12.90 40.45
CA LEU A 542 14.97 11.97 39.61
C LEU A 542 16.34 11.60 40.21
N GLY A 543 16.68 10.31 40.15
CA GLY A 543 18.01 9.77 40.40
C GLY A 543 18.94 9.96 39.19
N PRO A 544 20.27 9.76 39.37
CA PRO A 544 21.26 10.15 38.37
C PRO A 544 21.11 9.50 36.99
N ALA A 545 20.53 8.29 36.90
CA ALA A 545 20.26 7.61 35.64
C ALA A 545 19.09 8.26 34.89
N ALA A 546 17.98 8.54 35.58
CA ALA A 546 16.83 9.23 35.03
C ALA A 546 17.14 10.70 34.66
N GLU A 547 18.02 11.38 35.40
CA GLU A 547 18.54 12.69 35.00
C GLU A 547 19.31 12.65 33.69
N ARG A 548 20.20 11.65 33.49
CA ARG A 548 20.89 11.44 32.21
C ARG A 548 19.90 11.17 31.07
N LEU A 549 18.85 10.37 31.32
CA LEU A 549 17.79 10.09 30.36
C LEU A 549 17.01 11.35 29.98
N ARG A 550 16.57 12.14 30.97
CA ARG A 550 15.92 13.45 30.77
C ARG A 550 16.81 14.33 29.90
N ASP A 551 18.05 14.56 30.31
CA ASP A 551 18.95 15.49 29.63
C ASP A 551 19.29 15.04 28.20
N ARG A 552 19.31 13.72 27.94
CA ARG A 552 19.44 13.12 26.61
C ARG A 552 18.19 13.39 25.76
N LEU A 553 17.00 13.01 26.23
CA LEU A 553 15.74 13.18 25.51
C LEU A 553 15.32 14.65 25.31
N LEU A 554 15.80 15.58 26.14
CA LEU A 554 15.62 17.03 25.93
C LEU A 554 16.58 17.63 24.89
N ARG A 555 17.67 16.92 24.53
CA ARG A 555 18.56 17.30 23.43
C ARG A 555 18.22 16.61 22.10
N TRP A 556 17.51 15.48 22.15
CA TRP A 556 16.96 14.83 20.96
C TRP A 556 16.12 15.82 20.14
N ASP A 557 16.37 15.84 18.84
CA ASP A 557 15.76 16.77 17.88
C ASP A 557 14.28 16.44 17.55
N ARG A 558 13.85 15.24 17.96
CA ARG A 558 12.53 14.62 17.76
C ARG A 558 12.31 14.00 16.39
N HIS A 559 13.37 13.57 15.70
CA HIS A 559 13.24 12.70 14.53
C HIS A 559 13.22 11.23 14.95
N MET A 560 12.20 10.50 14.50
CA MET A 560 12.00 9.06 14.71
C MET A 560 12.76 8.25 13.65
N ASP A 561 14.06 8.54 13.49
CA ASP A 561 14.90 7.92 12.46
C ASP A 561 15.26 6.47 12.82
N ALA A 562 15.40 5.61 11.83
CA ALA A 562 15.59 4.17 12.03
C ALA A 562 16.88 3.82 12.79
N ASP A 563 17.93 4.63 12.64
CA ASP A 563 19.21 4.49 13.33
C ASP A 563 19.21 5.15 14.74
N SER A 564 18.13 5.85 15.12
CA SER A 564 18.06 6.63 16.35
C SER A 564 17.76 5.78 17.59
N THR A 565 18.74 5.67 18.49
CA THR A 565 18.54 5.11 19.84
C THR A 565 17.82 6.09 20.79
N ASP A 566 17.77 7.39 20.47
CA ASP A 566 17.00 8.39 21.20
C ASP A 566 15.49 8.22 20.95
N ALA A 567 15.11 7.92 19.70
CA ALA A 567 13.73 7.57 19.33
C ALA A 567 13.26 6.32 20.10
N THR A 568 14.08 5.27 20.19
CA THR A 568 13.80 4.08 21.03
C THR A 568 13.56 4.44 22.50
N LEU A 569 14.41 5.29 23.09
CA LEU A 569 14.25 5.71 24.49
C LEU A 569 12.98 6.55 24.71
N TYR A 570 12.64 7.42 23.76
CA TYR A 570 11.38 8.15 23.78
C TYR A 570 10.17 7.22 23.65
N ALA A 571 10.21 6.24 22.75
CA ALA A 571 9.15 5.24 22.57
C ALA A 571 8.92 4.41 23.85
N ARG A 572 10.00 3.96 24.50
CA ARG A 572 9.94 3.27 25.81
C ARG A 572 9.31 4.15 26.90
N LEU A 573 9.70 5.43 26.99
CA LEU A 573 9.11 6.38 27.95
C LEU A 573 7.62 6.63 27.67
N ARG A 574 7.24 6.79 26.41
CA ARG A 574 5.85 6.93 25.97
C ARG A 574 5.01 5.71 26.38
N THR A 575 5.51 4.51 26.10
CA THR A 575 4.85 3.24 26.44
C THR A 575 4.66 3.06 27.95
N ASP A 576 5.67 3.35 28.78
CA ASP A 576 5.54 3.23 30.24
C ASP A 576 4.53 4.24 30.82
N VAL A 577 4.52 5.49 30.33
CA VAL A 577 3.49 6.49 30.70
C VAL A 577 2.09 6.05 30.29
N VAL A 578 1.92 5.46 29.10
CA VAL A 578 0.63 4.91 28.63
C VAL A 578 0.15 3.80 29.57
N HIS A 579 1.03 2.89 30.00
CA HIS A 579 0.67 1.85 30.96
C HIS A 579 0.32 2.40 32.35
N ARG A 580 1.03 3.42 32.84
CA ARG A 580 0.70 4.07 34.12
C ARG A 580 -0.64 4.81 34.08
N LEU A 581 -0.97 5.48 32.96
CA LEU A 581 -2.30 6.04 32.73
C LEU A 581 -3.38 4.95 32.70
N ALA A 582 -3.14 3.84 31.99
CA ALA A 582 -4.09 2.73 31.92
C ALA A 582 -4.34 2.05 33.28
N GLY A 583 -3.34 2.01 34.16
CA GLY A 583 -3.48 1.53 35.55
C GLY A 583 -4.12 2.53 36.52
N HIS A 584 -4.27 3.80 36.13
CA HIS A 584 -4.71 4.87 37.02
C HIS A 584 -6.21 4.76 37.38
N PRO A 585 -6.62 4.97 38.65
CA PRO A 585 -8.02 4.93 39.07
C PRO A 585 -8.99 5.76 38.23
N ALA A 586 -8.55 6.89 37.66
CA ALA A 586 -9.39 7.75 36.81
C ALA A 586 -9.80 7.09 35.48
N LEU A 587 -9.07 6.07 35.02
CA LEU A 587 -9.34 5.32 33.79
C LEU A 587 -9.78 3.88 34.02
N LYS A 588 -9.73 3.37 35.27
CA LYS A 588 -10.16 1.99 35.62
C LYS A 588 -11.56 1.62 35.15
N GLY A 589 -12.47 2.58 34.97
CA GLY A 589 -13.78 2.32 34.42
C GLY A 589 -13.75 1.77 32.99
N VAL A 590 -12.69 2.01 32.20
CA VAL A 590 -12.52 1.44 30.83
C VAL A 590 -11.26 0.59 30.70
N THR A 591 -10.63 0.19 31.81
CA THR A 591 -9.44 -0.68 31.80
C THR A 591 -9.59 -1.82 32.81
N GLY A 592 -8.67 -2.79 32.81
CA GLY A 592 -8.70 -3.90 33.77
C GLY A 592 -9.88 -4.87 33.52
N ALA A 593 -10.66 -5.17 34.57
CA ALA A 593 -11.84 -6.04 34.46
C ALA A 593 -12.99 -5.37 33.70
N ASP A 594 -13.08 -4.04 33.75
CA ASP A 594 -14.07 -3.22 33.07
C ASP A 594 -13.60 -2.72 31.69
N ASP A 595 -12.57 -3.35 31.11
CA ASP A 595 -12.09 -3.01 29.76
C ASP A 595 -13.13 -3.40 28.69
N PRO A 596 -13.66 -2.45 27.88
CA PRO A 596 -14.58 -2.76 26.79
C PRO A 596 -14.04 -3.76 25.78
N TRP A 597 -12.71 -3.84 25.57
CA TRP A 597 -12.05 -4.88 24.77
C TRP A 597 -12.41 -6.30 25.23
N ARG A 598 -12.54 -6.51 26.54
CA ARG A 598 -12.81 -7.81 27.17
C ARG A 598 -14.30 -8.13 27.25
N SER A 599 -15.17 -7.20 26.84
CA SER A 599 -16.60 -7.38 26.92
C SER A 599 -17.11 -8.35 25.85
N ALA A 600 -18.02 -9.24 26.24
CA ALA A 600 -18.83 -10.03 25.31
C ALA A 600 -20.05 -9.26 24.75
N ALA A 601 -20.27 -8.01 25.18
CA ALA A 601 -21.39 -7.18 24.70
C ALA A 601 -21.18 -6.62 23.28
N HIS A 602 -19.95 -6.71 22.74
CA HIS A 602 -19.60 -6.29 21.38
C HIS A 602 -18.87 -7.45 20.67
N PRO A 603 -19.19 -7.75 19.40
CA PRO A 603 -18.49 -8.75 18.60
C PRO A 603 -16.98 -8.54 18.58
N ALA A 604 -16.23 -9.65 18.55
CA ALA A 604 -14.77 -9.61 18.65
C ALA A 604 -14.10 -8.80 17.52
N LEU A 605 -14.73 -8.72 16.34
CA LEU A 605 -14.34 -7.82 15.23
C LEU A 605 -14.15 -6.36 15.64
N PHE A 606 -14.97 -5.83 16.56
CA PHE A 606 -14.92 -4.42 16.96
C PHE A 606 -13.93 -4.14 18.10
N ARG A 607 -13.36 -5.17 18.71
CA ARG A 607 -12.40 -5.03 19.82
C ARG A 607 -11.25 -4.05 19.53
N PRO A 608 -10.62 -4.01 18.34
CA PRO A 608 -9.58 -3.02 18.01
C PRO A 608 -9.97 -1.54 18.21
N TRP A 609 -11.25 -1.19 18.08
CA TRP A 609 -11.74 0.17 18.36
C TRP A 609 -12.06 0.41 19.84
N LEU A 610 -12.23 -0.66 20.62
CA LEU A 610 -12.57 -0.69 22.05
C LEU A 610 -11.34 -0.89 22.96
N ALA A 611 -10.16 -1.15 22.38
CA ALA A 611 -8.90 -1.35 23.07
C ALA A 611 -8.46 -0.09 23.84
N ALA A 612 -8.63 -0.08 25.16
CA ALA A 612 -8.39 1.11 25.96
C ALA A 612 -6.91 1.54 25.99
N VAL A 613 -5.96 0.60 26.01
CA VAL A 613 -4.51 0.92 26.01
C VAL A 613 -4.09 1.65 24.72
N PRO A 614 -4.39 1.13 23.50
CA PRO A 614 -4.23 1.90 22.26
C PRO A 614 -4.93 3.25 22.26
N ARG A 615 -6.18 3.33 22.77
CA ARG A 615 -6.92 4.61 22.86
C ARG A 615 -6.20 5.63 23.75
N ILE A 616 -5.61 5.20 24.86
CA ILE A 616 -4.75 6.03 25.72
C ILE A 616 -3.46 6.43 24.99
N GLY A 617 -2.85 5.50 24.26
CA GLY A 617 -1.65 5.72 23.45
C GLY A 617 -1.82 6.83 22.41
N TYR A 618 -2.83 6.71 21.54
CA TYR A 618 -3.11 7.72 20.52
C TYR A 618 -3.67 9.03 21.10
N ALA A 619 -4.35 9.00 22.25
CA ALA A 619 -4.86 10.20 22.91
C ALA A 619 -3.85 10.85 23.88
N LEU A 620 -2.61 10.36 23.97
CA LEU A 620 -1.67 10.73 25.04
C LEU A 620 -1.42 12.24 25.15
N GLU A 621 -1.26 12.96 24.03
CA GLU A 621 -1.13 14.43 24.05
C GLU A 621 -2.34 15.10 24.74
N SER A 622 -3.57 14.66 24.42
CA SER A 622 -4.79 15.17 25.05
C SER A 622 -4.84 14.82 26.53
N LEU A 623 -4.47 13.59 26.92
CA LEU A 623 -4.49 13.13 28.31
C LEU A 623 -3.42 13.79 29.20
N LEU A 624 -2.29 14.22 28.61
CA LEU A 624 -1.22 14.94 29.32
C LEU A 624 -1.44 16.46 29.39
N THR A 625 -2.31 17.03 28.55
CA THR A 625 -2.56 18.48 28.46
C THR A 625 -3.92 18.89 29.03
N VAL A 626 -4.98 18.12 28.77
CA VAL A 626 -6.33 18.31 29.29
C VAL A 626 -6.44 17.61 30.64
N GLY A 627 -7.06 18.27 31.64
CA GLY A 627 -6.97 17.91 33.06
C GLY A 627 -7.70 16.64 33.50
N LEU A 628 -7.33 15.47 32.97
CA LEU A 628 -7.70 14.17 33.53
C LEU A 628 -7.14 14.00 34.96
N LEU A 629 -5.88 14.42 35.16
CA LEU A 629 -5.11 14.36 36.41
C LEU A 629 -4.58 15.76 36.78
N PRO A 630 -4.36 16.09 38.06
CA PRO A 630 -3.61 17.29 38.48
C PRO A 630 -2.20 17.35 37.88
N TYR A 631 -1.61 18.54 37.76
CA TYR A 631 -0.31 18.73 37.09
C TYR A 631 0.82 17.99 37.82
N GLU A 632 0.79 18.03 39.15
CA GLU A 632 1.76 17.41 40.05
C GLU A 632 1.74 15.89 39.92
N GLU A 633 0.56 15.29 39.73
CA GLU A 633 0.39 13.85 39.51
C GLU A 633 0.95 13.43 38.14
N ARG A 634 0.76 14.25 37.09
CA ARG A 634 1.36 14.00 35.77
C ARG A 634 2.89 14.10 35.82
N LEU A 635 3.44 15.06 36.55
CA LEU A 635 4.89 15.15 36.78
C LEU A 635 5.44 13.94 37.53
N ALA A 636 4.80 13.51 38.61
CA ALA A 636 5.20 12.33 39.38
C ALA A 636 5.14 11.03 38.55
N MET A 637 4.11 10.89 37.70
CA MET A 637 3.96 9.75 36.79
C MET A 637 5.09 9.72 35.75
N VAL A 638 5.42 10.85 35.11
CA VAL A 638 6.52 10.93 34.14
C VAL A 638 7.88 10.71 34.81
N ALA A 639 8.08 11.21 36.04
CA ALA A 639 9.28 10.95 36.83
C ALA A 639 9.47 9.44 37.08
N ALA A 640 8.44 8.76 37.60
CA ALA A 640 8.48 7.32 37.84
C ALA A 640 8.70 6.50 36.55
N SER A 641 8.25 7.02 35.41
CA SER A 641 8.47 6.40 34.09
C SER A 641 9.91 6.57 33.61
N ALA A 642 10.50 7.75 33.84
CA ALA A 642 11.91 8.01 33.52
C ALA A 642 12.85 7.13 34.36
N GLU A 643 12.55 6.88 35.64
CA GLU A 643 13.30 5.93 36.48
C GLU A 643 13.25 4.50 35.92
N ALA A 644 12.05 4.01 35.58
CA ALA A 644 11.88 2.66 35.05
C ALA A 644 12.62 2.46 33.72
N VAL A 645 12.52 3.42 32.80
CA VAL A 645 13.22 3.35 31.50
C VAL A 645 14.72 3.51 31.64
N ALA A 646 15.20 4.37 32.57
CA ALA A 646 16.63 4.53 32.81
C ALA A 646 17.26 3.26 33.41
N ALA A 647 16.61 2.64 34.40
CA ALA A 647 17.06 1.38 34.98
C ALA A 647 17.10 0.25 33.92
N ALA A 648 16.03 0.11 33.13
CA ALA A 648 15.98 -0.88 32.06
C ALA A 648 17.04 -0.63 30.96
N ALA A 649 17.40 0.62 30.69
CA ALA A 649 18.44 0.98 29.72
C ALA A 649 19.88 0.75 30.25
N GLU A 650 20.09 0.73 31.57
CA GLU A 650 21.36 0.35 32.18
C GLU A 650 21.54 -1.19 32.24
N GLU A 651 20.45 -1.95 32.39
CA GLU A 651 20.45 -3.42 32.30
C GLU A 651 20.55 -3.92 30.85
N THR A 652 19.78 -3.33 29.93
CA THR A 652 19.77 -3.68 28.50
C THR A 652 19.77 -2.40 27.65
N PRO A 653 20.95 -1.99 27.13
CA PRO A 653 21.08 -0.83 26.26
C PRO A 653 20.10 -0.88 25.07
N PRO A 654 19.48 0.24 24.69
CA PRO A 654 18.53 0.29 23.58
C PRO A 654 19.24 0.18 22.23
N GLY A 655 18.74 -0.70 21.37
CA GLY A 655 19.04 -0.70 19.94
C GLY A 655 18.37 0.48 19.20
N PRO A 656 18.81 0.77 17.96
CA PRO A 656 18.14 1.69 17.04
C PRO A 656 16.63 1.43 16.86
N TRP A 657 15.89 2.49 16.50
CA TRP A 657 14.44 2.41 16.35
C TRP A 657 13.98 1.35 15.33
N GLY A 658 14.68 1.24 14.19
CA GLY A 658 14.34 0.30 13.12
C GLY A 658 14.46 -1.17 13.48
N GLU A 659 15.24 -1.52 14.52
CA GLU A 659 15.31 -2.90 15.03
C GLU A 659 13.99 -3.33 15.70
N LEU A 660 13.26 -2.37 16.29
CA LEU A 660 11.97 -2.56 16.95
C LEU A 660 10.80 -2.22 16.02
N HIS A 661 10.95 -1.19 15.20
CA HIS A 661 9.91 -0.61 14.36
C HIS A 661 9.90 -1.24 12.96
N ARG A 662 9.50 -2.51 12.93
CA ARG A 662 9.49 -3.33 11.73
C ARG A 662 8.08 -3.46 11.14
N LEU A 663 8.01 -3.58 9.81
CA LEU A 663 6.76 -3.79 9.09
C LEU A 663 6.14 -5.14 9.49
N SER A 664 4.85 -5.13 9.84
CA SER A 664 4.05 -6.34 10.08
C SER A 664 2.81 -6.30 9.18
N PRO A 665 2.91 -6.81 7.94
CA PRO A 665 1.84 -6.68 6.96
C PRO A 665 0.76 -7.75 7.20
N TRP A 666 -0.50 -7.41 6.95
CA TRP A 666 -1.58 -8.38 6.96
C TRP A 666 -1.46 -9.33 5.75
N GLN A 667 -1.71 -10.62 6.00
CA GLN A 667 -1.65 -11.68 5.01
C GLN A 667 -2.80 -12.65 5.28
N ALA A 668 -3.40 -13.20 4.23
CA ALA A 668 -4.43 -14.24 4.38
C ALA A 668 -3.87 -15.57 4.88
N LEU A 669 -2.61 -15.89 4.53
CA LEU A 669 -1.90 -17.11 4.93
C LEU A 669 -0.47 -16.75 5.40
N PRO A 670 -0.30 -16.23 6.63
CA PRO A 670 0.99 -15.73 7.11
C PRO A 670 2.10 -16.80 7.15
N ASP A 671 1.74 -18.07 7.36
CA ASP A 671 2.67 -19.20 7.47
C ASP A 671 3.43 -19.52 6.16
N LEU A 672 3.00 -18.96 5.02
CA LEU A 672 3.67 -19.15 3.72
C LEU A 672 4.81 -18.14 3.48
N THR A 673 4.94 -17.11 4.32
CA THR A 673 5.94 -16.04 4.14
C THR A 673 7.04 -16.15 5.21
N PRO A 674 8.33 -16.20 4.82
CA PRO A 674 9.45 -16.15 5.76
C PRO A 674 9.42 -14.93 6.70
N ASP A 675 9.86 -15.11 7.94
CA ASP A 675 9.96 -14.05 8.96
C ASP A 675 11.41 -13.49 9.03
N ASP A 676 11.80 -12.75 8.00
CA ASP A 676 13.14 -12.17 7.83
C ASP A 676 13.11 -10.64 7.63
N GLU A 677 14.29 -10.02 7.44
CA GLU A 677 14.40 -8.58 7.22
C GLU A 677 13.86 -8.11 5.86
N GLU A 678 13.85 -8.98 4.85
CA GLU A 678 13.29 -8.67 3.53
C GLU A 678 11.75 -8.65 3.58
N ALA A 679 11.15 -9.56 4.34
CA ALA A 679 9.71 -9.62 4.59
C ALA A 679 9.22 -8.52 5.55
N ARG A 680 10.06 -8.13 6.51
CA ARG A 680 9.72 -7.20 7.59
C ARG A 680 10.83 -6.17 7.80
N PRO A 681 11.04 -5.24 6.86
CA PRO A 681 12.08 -4.22 6.99
C PRO A 681 11.82 -3.30 8.20
N GLY A 682 12.91 -2.88 8.84
CA GLY A 682 12.90 -1.81 9.85
C GLY A 682 12.81 -0.44 9.19
N LEU A 683 11.89 0.41 9.65
CA LEU A 683 11.66 1.73 9.06
C LEU A 683 11.84 2.86 10.09
N ALA A 684 11.99 4.07 9.56
CA ALA A 684 11.85 5.31 10.30
C ALA A 684 10.37 5.77 10.30
N GLY A 685 10.03 6.67 11.22
CA GLY A 685 8.70 7.26 11.35
C GLY A 685 7.97 6.85 12.63
N ASP A 686 6.77 7.42 12.80
CA ASP A 686 5.83 7.16 13.91
C ASP A 686 4.44 7.71 13.52
N HIS A 687 3.40 7.48 14.31
CA HIS A 687 2.02 7.82 13.98
C HIS A 687 1.79 9.28 13.54
N ASP A 688 2.35 10.26 14.26
CA ASP A 688 2.16 11.70 13.98
C ASP A 688 3.22 12.32 13.05
N CYS A 689 4.21 11.54 12.59
CA CYS A 689 5.23 11.96 11.62
C CYS A 689 4.63 12.05 10.21
N VAL A 690 5.28 12.79 9.28
CA VAL A 690 4.80 12.82 7.88
C VAL A 690 4.95 11.43 7.27
N LEU A 691 6.09 10.79 7.50
CA LEU A 691 6.26 9.34 7.37
C LEU A 691 5.49 8.63 8.48
N SER A 692 4.19 8.36 8.28
CA SER A 692 3.28 7.85 9.30
C SER A 692 3.28 6.32 9.37
N THR A 693 4.42 5.74 9.76
CA THR A 693 4.53 4.32 10.13
C THR A 693 3.94 4.13 11.54
N SER A 694 2.66 3.76 11.57
CA SER A 694 1.86 3.77 12.79
C SER A 694 2.03 2.47 13.59
N ALA A 695 2.92 2.51 14.58
CA ALA A 695 2.95 1.57 15.70
C ALA A 695 1.68 1.67 16.57
N VAL A 696 1.56 0.80 17.59
CA VAL A 696 0.47 0.83 18.57
C VAL A 696 1.05 1.13 19.96
N PRO A 697 1.13 2.42 20.38
CA PRO A 697 1.78 2.80 21.63
C PRO A 697 1.18 2.11 22.84
N GLY A 698 2.02 1.50 23.68
CA GLY A 698 1.57 0.66 24.81
C GLY A 698 1.14 -0.76 24.44
N VAL A 699 1.35 -1.23 23.20
CA VAL A 699 1.07 -2.62 22.79
C VAL A 699 2.20 -3.22 21.95
N THR A 700 2.64 -2.54 20.90
CA THR A 700 3.75 -3.00 20.06
C THR A 700 4.40 -1.84 19.31
N ASP A 701 5.72 -1.94 19.14
CA ASP A 701 6.51 -1.03 18.29
C ASP A 701 6.46 -1.44 16.81
N LEU A 702 6.00 -2.66 16.48
CA LEU A 702 5.74 -3.06 15.09
C LEU A 702 4.63 -2.19 14.48
N PHE A 703 4.73 -1.91 13.18
CA PHE A 703 3.69 -1.18 12.45
C PHE A 703 3.04 -2.04 11.37
N ALA A 704 1.70 -2.10 11.41
CA ALA A 704 0.89 -2.70 10.34
C ALA A 704 0.25 -1.66 9.43
N ARG A 705 0.38 -0.36 9.75
CA ARG A 705 -0.21 0.76 9.00
C ARG A 705 0.87 1.75 8.60
N GLY A 706 0.97 2.05 7.32
CA GLY A 706 2.06 2.86 6.75
C GLY A 706 1.73 3.32 5.32
N PRO A 707 2.68 3.97 4.61
CA PRO A 707 2.49 4.41 3.22
C PRO A 707 2.18 3.22 2.28
N ALA A 708 0.90 2.98 1.98
CA ALA A 708 0.50 1.87 1.11
C ALA A 708 0.79 2.11 -0.38
N ALA A 709 1.12 3.36 -0.72
CA ALA A 709 1.84 3.77 -1.91
C ALA A 709 2.49 5.14 -1.62
N ARG A 710 3.37 5.60 -2.50
CA ARG A 710 3.79 7.00 -2.62
C ARG A 710 3.71 7.40 -4.09
N TYR A 711 3.34 8.64 -4.39
CA TYR A 711 3.30 9.14 -5.77
C TYR A 711 3.58 10.65 -5.83
N VAL A 712 4.09 11.07 -6.99
CA VAL A 712 4.25 12.45 -7.43
C VAL A 712 3.86 12.55 -8.90
N TRP A 713 2.81 13.32 -9.16
CA TRP A 713 2.27 13.62 -10.48
C TRP A 713 2.81 14.97 -10.98
N ASP A 714 3.52 14.94 -12.11
CA ASP A 714 4.05 16.13 -12.79
C ASP A 714 3.23 16.45 -14.06
N LEU A 715 2.52 17.59 -14.02
CA LEU A 715 1.68 18.03 -15.13
C LEU A 715 2.45 18.80 -16.22
N ALA A 716 3.73 19.15 -16.04
CA ALA A 716 4.54 19.61 -17.16
C ALA A 716 4.93 18.44 -18.07
N ARG A 717 5.34 17.33 -17.44
CA ARG A 717 5.88 16.15 -18.13
C ARG A 717 5.50 14.88 -17.38
N ARG A 718 4.60 14.10 -17.97
CA ARG A 718 4.04 12.90 -17.33
C ARG A 718 5.11 11.84 -17.02
N GLU A 719 6.13 11.75 -17.85
CA GLU A 719 7.31 10.91 -17.69
C GLU A 719 8.22 11.31 -16.51
N ASP A 720 8.16 12.57 -16.05
CA ASP A 720 8.86 13.04 -14.86
C ASP A 720 8.09 12.70 -13.56
N SER A 721 6.87 12.15 -13.67
CA SER A 721 6.10 11.60 -12.54
C SER A 721 6.79 10.39 -11.92
N ARG A 722 6.54 10.15 -10.63
CA ARG A 722 7.19 9.10 -9.84
C ARG A 722 6.22 8.42 -8.89
N TRP A 723 6.51 7.17 -8.54
CA TRP A 723 5.70 6.38 -7.59
C TRP A 723 6.51 5.25 -6.93
N ALA A 724 5.95 4.63 -5.89
CA ALA A 724 6.42 3.36 -5.33
C ALA A 724 5.30 2.67 -4.53
N VAL A 725 5.30 1.34 -4.49
CA VAL A 725 4.48 0.53 -3.58
C VAL A 725 5.35 -0.25 -2.58
N PRO A 726 4.81 -0.73 -1.44
CA PRO A 726 5.60 -1.43 -0.41
C PRO A 726 6.31 -2.71 -0.84
N PHE A 727 5.87 -3.35 -1.93
CA PHE A 727 6.34 -4.67 -2.36
C PHE A 727 6.82 -4.64 -3.82
N GLY A 728 5.91 -4.89 -4.77
CA GLY A 728 6.16 -4.83 -6.21
C GLY A 728 4.85 -4.88 -6.99
N ALA A 729 4.93 -4.93 -8.33
CA ALA A 729 3.74 -4.99 -9.18
C ALA A 729 2.96 -6.31 -9.00
N SER A 730 3.69 -7.43 -8.89
CA SER A 730 3.13 -8.78 -8.82
C SER A 730 2.81 -9.22 -7.38
N GLY A 731 1.67 -9.88 -7.21
CA GLY A 731 1.32 -10.56 -5.97
C GLY A 731 1.83 -12.00 -5.89
N VAL A 732 2.38 -12.54 -6.98
CA VAL A 732 2.78 -13.95 -7.09
C VAL A 732 4.11 -14.19 -6.35
N PRO A 733 4.16 -15.07 -5.32
CA PRO A 733 5.39 -15.45 -4.65
C PRO A 733 6.43 -16.02 -5.64
N GLY A 734 7.70 -15.61 -5.50
CA GLY A 734 8.78 -16.02 -6.41
C GLY A 734 8.86 -15.25 -7.74
N SER A 735 7.91 -14.36 -8.04
CA SER A 735 8.05 -13.39 -9.11
C SER A 735 9.17 -12.38 -8.79
N ALA A 736 10.01 -12.02 -9.77
CA ALA A 736 10.99 -10.94 -9.62
C ALA A 736 10.33 -9.64 -9.12
N HIS A 737 9.15 -9.33 -9.66
CA HIS A 737 8.34 -8.15 -9.29
C HIS A 737 7.43 -8.36 -8.07
N HIS A 738 7.73 -9.34 -7.21
CA HIS A 738 6.99 -9.54 -5.96
C HIS A 738 7.39 -8.50 -4.89
N ARG A 739 8.68 -8.19 -4.81
CA ARG A 739 9.28 -7.36 -3.75
C ARG A 739 10.38 -6.40 -4.20
N ASP A 740 10.63 -6.28 -5.50
CA ASP A 740 11.66 -5.43 -6.10
C ASP A 740 11.61 -3.94 -5.66
N GLN A 741 10.42 -3.40 -5.39
CA GLN A 741 10.26 -2.04 -4.87
C GLN A 741 10.41 -1.93 -3.35
N THR A 742 10.37 -3.03 -2.57
CA THR A 742 10.47 -3.02 -1.09
C THR A 742 11.68 -2.23 -0.58
N PRO A 743 12.91 -2.44 -1.10
CA PRO A 743 14.08 -1.71 -0.62
C PRO A 743 14.02 -0.22 -0.95
N LEU A 744 13.44 0.15 -2.10
CA LEU A 744 13.24 1.54 -2.52
C LEU A 744 12.20 2.23 -1.65
N TRP A 745 11.07 1.57 -1.43
CA TRP A 745 9.99 2.06 -0.58
C TRP A 745 10.42 2.23 0.88
N ALA A 746 11.23 1.31 1.43
CA ALA A 746 11.73 1.41 2.80
C ALA A 746 12.57 2.67 3.01
N ARG A 747 13.43 3.03 2.04
CA ARG A 747 14.24 4.27 2.05
C ARG A 747 13.53 5.50 1.46
N GLY A 748 12.24 5.38 1.11
CA GLY A 748 11.43 6.48 0.55
C GLY A 748 11.78 6.91 -0.88
N ALA A 749 12.57 6.12 -1.61
CA ALA A 749 12.86 6.34 -3.02
C ALA A 749 11.64 6.01 -3.90
N LEU A 750 11.53 6.67 -5.04
CA LEU A 750 10.44 6.53 -6.01
C LEU A 750 10.99 6.21 -7.41
N ILE A 751 10.39 5.22 -8.06
CA ILE A 751 10.69 4.86 -9.46
C ILE A 751 9.96 5.82 -10.42
N PRO A 752 10.51 6.11 -11.61
CA PRO A 752 9.83 6.93 -12.61
C PRO A 752 8.60 6.23 -13.19
N VAL A 753 7.70 7.02 -13.78
CA VAL A 753 6.54 6.51 -14.53
C VAL A 753 6.93 6.35 -16.01
N VAL A 754 6.93 5.11 -16.52
CA VAL A 754 7.17 4.86 -17.94
C VAL A 754 5.94 5.24 -18.77
N THR A 755 6.13 6.10 -19.77
CA THR A 755 5.04 6.57 -20.66
C THR A 755 5.32 6.32 -22.14
N ASP A 756 6.59 6.15 -22.52
CA ASP A 756 6.98 5.65 -23.82
C ASP A 756 6.56 4.18 -23.96
N TRP A 757 6.05 3.79 -25.12
CA TRP A 757 5.68 2.40 -25.39
C TRP A 757 6.83 1.58 -25.97
N ASP A 758 7.86 2.23 -26.51
CA ASP A 758 9.04 1.55 -27.07
C ASP A 758 9.98 1.03 -25.95
N LEU A 759 9.77 1.49 -24.71
CA LEU A 759 10.43 1.02 -23.49
C LEU A 759 9.67 -0.12 -22.77
N LEU A 760 8.57 -0.64 -23.34
CA LEU A 760 7.71 -1.62 -22.68
C LEU A 760 7.77 -2.99 -23.35
N HIS A 761 7.88 -4.03 -22.53
CA HIS A 761 8.01 -5.42 -22.94
C HIS A 761 6.65 -6.03 -23.23
N PRO A 762 6.37 -6.52 -24.46
CA PRO A 762 5.09 -7.15 -24.79
C PRO A 762 4.97 -8.52 -24.13
N THR A 763 3.86 -8.74 -23.41
CA THR A 763 3.53 -10.06 -22.82
C THR A 763 2.91 -10.95 -23.91
N THR A 764 3.76 -11.63 -24.69
CA THR A 764 3.36 -12.31 -25.94
C THR A 764 2.52 -13.59 -25.73
N ARG A 765 1.67 -13.88 -26.73
CA ARG A 765 0.75 -15.03 -26.79
C ARG A 765 1.33 -16.09 -27.74
N HIS A 766 1.21 -17.38 -27.43
CA HIS A 766 0.78 -18.44 -28.39
C HIS A 766 0.73 -19.84 -27.72
N PRO A 767 -0.46 -20.47 -27.57
CA PRO A 767 -0.58 -21.87 -27.12
C PRO A 767 -0.32 -22.94 -28.20
N GLU A 768 -0.19 -22.56 -29.47
CA GLU A 768 -0.21 -23.52 -30.60
C GLU A 768 1.18 -23.93 -31.11
N GLU A 769 2.23 -23.13 -30.89
CA GLU A 769 3.61 -23.52 -31.27
C GLU A 769 4.24 -24.52 -30.27
N THR A 770 3.78 -24.54 -29.01
CA THR A 770 4.23 -25.49 -27.97
C THR A 770 3.87 -26.96 -28.28
N ARG A 771 2.96 -27.21 -29.24
CA ARG A 771 2.57 -28.56 -29.68
C ARG A 771 3.54 -29.23 -30.66
N ALA A 772 4.52 -28.51 -31.21
CA ALA A 772 5.53 -29.10 -32.09
C ALA A 772 6.72 -29.74 -31.35
N MET A 773 6.92 -29.43 -30.06
CA MET A 773 8.07 -29.90 -29.27
C MET A 773 7.70 -30.91 -28.15
N THR A 774 6.42 -31.15 -27.90
CA THR A 774 5.92 -32.02 -26.82
C THR A 774 5.66 -33.48 -27.25
N ALA A 775 6.46 -33.98 -28.20
CA ALA A 775 6.29 -35.32 -28.77
C ALA A 775 7.52 -36.25 -28.66
N THR A 776 8.45 -36.00 -27.74
CA THR A 776 9.34 -37.03 -27.13
C THR A 776 9.98 -36.46 -25.86
N ALA A 777 9.37 -36.70 -24.68
CA ALA A 777 9.98 -36.41 -23.39
C ALA A 777 9.75 -37.59 -22.43
N ASP A 778 10.78 -38.42 -22.29
CA ASP A 778 10.90 -39.47 -21.28
C ASP A 778 11.19 -38.79 -19.92
N PRO A 779 10.46 -39.07 -18.83
CA PRO A 779 10.48 -38.22 -17.64
C PRO A 779 11.68 -38.48 -16.69
N THR A 780 12.91 -38.32 -17.19
CA THR A 780 14.15 -38.33 -16.37
C THR A 780 15.30 -37.48 -16.96
N ALA A 781 15.26 -36.14 -16.80
CA ALA A 781 16.42 -35.22 -16.79
C ALA A 781 15.92 -33.83 -16.34
N ALA A 782 16.35 -33.27 -15.20
CA ALA A 782 17.63 -32.60 -14.92
C ALA A 782 17.65 -31.11 -15.33
N THR A 783 18.23 -30.30 -14.46
CA THR A 783 18.43 -28.84 -14.55
C THR A 783 19.00 -28.40 -15.90
N THR A 784 18.39 -27.40 -16.53
CA THR A 784 18.93 -26.75 -17.73
C THR A 784 19.97 -25.70 -17.36
N ASP A 785 21.23 -25.93 -17.72
CA ASP A 785 22.30 -24.93 -17.64
C ASP A 785 21.98 -23.68 -18.50
N PRO A 786 22.46 -22.49 -18.11
CA PRO A 786 22.31 -21.28 -18.89
C PRO A 786 23.08 -21.34 -20.22
N ALA A 787 22.61 -20.60 -21.23
CA ALA A 787 23.15 -20.67 -22.58
C ALA A 787 24.61 -20.13 -22.65
N PRO A 788 25.53 -20.84 -23.32
CA PRO A 788 26.92 -20.41 -23.45
C PRO A 788 27.04 -19.08 -24.23
N PRO A 789 28.02 -18.21 -23.92
CA PRO A 789 28.13 -16.86 -24.48
C PRO A 789 28.02 -16.77 -26.00
N ALA A 790 28.56 -17.75 -26.74
CA ALA A 790 28.51 -17.81 -28.19
C ALA A 790 27.08 -17.78 -28.78
N LEU A 791 26.09 -18.28 -28.05
CA LEU A 791 24.69 -18.35 -28.47
C LEU A 791 23.86 -17.11 -28.06
N ARG A 792 24.42 -16.20 -27.26
CA ARG A 792 23.71 -14.98 -26.82
C ARG A 792 23.63 -13.96 -27.95
N ALA A 793 22.58 -13.12 -27.90
CA ALA A 793 22.42 -12.00 -28.81
C ALA A 793 23.56 -10.98 -28.60
N ALA A 794 24.10 -10.44 -29.69
CA ALA A 794 25.17 -9.46 -29.64
C ALA A 794 24.60 -8.03 -29.79
N VAL A 795 25.03 -7.11 -28.94
CA VAL A 795 24.72 -5.67 -29.06
C VAL A 795 25.56 -4.97 -30.13
N HIS A 796 26.69 -5.59 -30.51
CA HIS A 796 27.54 -5.16 -31.62
C HIS A 796 28.19 -6.37 -32.27
N GLU A 797 28.27 -6.37 -33.60
CA GLU A 797 28.99 -7.37 -34.36
C GLU A 797 29.78 -6.69 -35.48
N GLN A 798 31.10 -6.91 -35.50
CA GLN A 798 32.00 -6.30 -36.46
C GLN A 798 33.04 -7.30 -36.95
N LYS A 799 33.08 -7.48 -38.27
CA LYS A 799 34.13 -8.25 -38.94
C LYS A 799 35.37 -7.38 -39.11
N VAL A 800 36.47 -7.76 -38.47
CA VAL A 800 37.76 -7.07 -38.54
C VAL A 800 38.67 -7.82 -39.51
N GLU A 801 39.16 -7.13 -40.54
CA GLU A 801 39.96 -7.75 -41.61
C GLU A 801 41.24 -8.39 -41.05
N GLY A 802 41.52 -9.63 -41.46
CA GLY A 802 42.66 -10.41 -40.99
C GLY A 802 42.59 -10.87 -39.52
N PHE A 803 41.56 -10.49 -38.76
CA PHE A 803 41.44 -10.80 -37.34
C PHE A 803 40.29 -11.76 -37.00
N GLY A 804 39.12 -11.59 -37.61
CA GLY A 804 37.92 -12.41 -37.35
C GLY A 804 36.67 -11.57 -37.09
N THR A 805 35.62 -12.21 -36.58
CA THR A 805 34.36 -11.56 -36.20
C THR A 805 34.38 -11.26 -34.71
N VAL A 806 34.27 -9.98 -34.33
CA VAL A 806 34.16 -9.55 -32.93
C VAL A 806 32.69 -9.29 -32.61
N ARG A 807 32.17 -9.98 -31.59
CA ARG A 807 30.79 -9.82 -31.08
C ARG A 807 30.85 -9.32 -29.64
N LEU A 808 30.10 -8.28 -29.31
CA LEU A 808 29.86 -7.87 -27.92
C LEU A 808 28.54 -8.48 -27.47
N VAL A 809 28.57 -9.40 -26.51
CA VAL A 809 27.37 -9.91 -25.84
C VAL A 809 27.33 -9.37 -24.40
N PRO A 810 26.16 -9.06 -23.82
CA PRO A 810 26.07 -8.73 -22.41
C PRO A 810 26.64 -9.85 -21.53
N VAL A 811 27.30 -9.45 -20.44
CA VAL A 811 27.66 -10.38 -19.36
C VAL A 811 26.37 -10.96 -18.76
N ASP A 812 26.34 -12.28 -18.60
CA ASP A 812 25.38 -12.98 -17.73
C ASP A 812 26.13 -13.28 -16.42
N PRO A 813 25.90 -12.55 -15.32
CA PRO A 813 26.70 -12.69 -14.13
C PRO A 813 26.67 -14.10 -13.52
N ALA A 814 25.55 -14.81 -13.65
CA ALA A 814 25.39 -16.15 -13.10
C ALA A 814 26.11 -17.22 -13.96
N ALA A 815 25.99 -17.11 -15.29
CA ALA A 815 26.62 -18.05 -16.23
C ALA A 815 28.11 -17.78 -16.48
N ASP A 816 28.55 -16.52 -16.37
CA ASP A 816 29.92 -16.10 -16.67
C ASP A 816 30.79 -15.98 -15.40
N ALA A 817 30.23 -16.16 -14.20
CA ALA A 817 30.91 -16.00 -12.92
C ALA A 817 32.30 -16.66 -12.87
N ASP A 818 32.39 -17.94 -13.27
CA ASP A 818 33.65 -18.71 -13.24
C ASP A 818 34.69 -18.18 -14.24
N LEU A 819 34.25 -17.76 -15.43
CA LEU A 819 35.14 -17.17 -16.45
C LEU A 819 35.65 -15.80 -16.01
N LEU A 820 34.76 -14.95 -15.49
CA LEU A 820 35.09 -13.61 -15.05
C LEU A 820 35.96 -13.63 -13.79
N HIS A 821 35.61 -14.45 -12.80
CA HIS A 821 36.42 -14.68 -11.60
C HIS A 821 37.85 -15.11 -11.97
N GLY A 822 37.97 -16.08 -12.89
CA GLY A 822 39.24 -16.55 -13.43
C GLY A 822 40.05 -15.49 -14.20
N TRP A 823 39.45 -14.38 -14.65
CA TRP A 823 40.16 -13.30 -15.34
C TRP A 823 40.50 -12.11 -14.43
N VAL A 824 39.59 -11.70 -13.54
CA VAL A 824 39.74 -10.46 -12.74
C VAL A 824 40.57 -10.64 -11.48
N THR A 825 40.75 -11.88 -11.01
CA THR A 825 41.55 -12.20 -9.81
C THR A 825 43.05 -12.43 -10.10
N GLU A 826 43.44 -12.60 -11.36
CA GLU A 826 44.85 -12.82 -11.72
C GLU A 826 45.75 -11.61 -11.39
N GLU A 827 47.03 -11.83 -11.09
CA GLU A 827 47.99 -10.74 -10.82
C GLU A 827 48.08 -9.73 -11.98
N ARG A 828 47.93 -10.19 -13.23
CA ARG A 828 47.89 -9.33 -14.44
C ARG A 828 46.71 -8.36 -14.44
N ALA A 829 45.62 -8.71 -13.75
CA ALA A 829 44.38 -7.96 -13.63
C ALA A 829 44.27 -7.17 -12.32
N ARG A 830 45.31 -7.13 -11.47
CA ARG A 830 45.31 -6.41 -10.17
C ARG A 830 44.80 -4.96 -10.21
N PHE A 831 44.91 -4.28 -11.35
CA PHE A 831 44.44 -2.90 -11.57
C PHE A 831 42.91 -2.80 -11.81
N TRP A 832 42.21 -3.94 -11.78
CA TRP A 832 40.75 -4.08 -11.81
C TRP A 832 40.13 -4.15 -10.40
N GLY A 833 40.96 -4.15 -9.35
CA GLY A 833 40.53 -4.10 -7.95
C GLY A 833 40.01 -5.40 -7.34
N MET A 834 39.88 -6.48 -8.13
CA MET A 834 39.16 -7.70 -7.71
C MET A 834 40.05 -8.87 -7.23
N GLY A 835 41.36 -8.64 -6.99
CA GLY A 835 42.35 -9.70 -6.72
C GLY A 835 41.96 -10.72 -5.64
N ASP A 836 41.39 -10.26 -4.52
CA ASP A 836 41.03 -11.08 -3.37
C ASP A 836 39.54 -11.51 -3.33
N HIS A 837 38.77 -11.26 -4.40
CA HIS A 837 37.32 -11.51 -4.40
C HIS A 837 36.97 -12.99 -4.64
N THR A 838 35.90 -13.47 -4.00
CA THR A 838 35.32 -14.80 -4.26
C THR A 838 34.53 -14.81 -5.58
N ARG A 839 34.22 -16.01 -6.08
CA ARG A 839 33.36 -16.23 -7.25
C ARG A 839 32.01 -15.51 -7.10
N GLU A 840 31.37 -15.69 -5.95
CA GLU A 840 30.07 -15.09 -5.63
C GLU A 840 30.15 -13.56 -5.54
N GLN A 841 31.23 -13.00 -4.97
CA GLN A 841 31.46 -11.56 -4.95
C GLN A 841 31.69 -10.98 -6.36
N VAL A 842 32.39 -11.70 -7.24
CA VAL A 842 32.55 -11.29 -8.64
C VAL A 842 31.21 -11.32 -9.38
N ARG A 843 30.39 -12.38 -9.19
CA ARG A 843 29.00 -12.42 -9.68
C ARG A 843 28.21 -11.20 -9.19
N GLU A 844 28.19 -10.94 -7.88
CA GLU A 844 27.45 -9.83 -7.27
C GLU A 844 27.89 -8.46 -7.80
N ILE A 845 29.19 -8.26 -8.08
CA ILE A 845 29.66 -7.02 -8.72
C ILE A 845 29.15 -6.91 -10.16
N TYR A 846 29.12 -7.99 -10.94
CA TYR A 846 28.58 -7.93 -12.31
C TYR A 846 27.04 -7.87 -12.35
N GLU A 847 26.33 -8.37 -11.34
CA GLU A 847 24.90 -8.12 -11.12
C GLU A 847 24.66 -6.64 -10.78
N PHE A 848 25.47 -6.06 -9.89
CA PHE A 848 25.41 -4.63 -9.58
C PHE A 848 25.70 -3.76 -10.81
N VAL A 849 26.79 -4.03 -11.54
CA VAL A 849 27.11 -3.30 -12.79
C VAL A 849 26.01 -3.47 -13.83
N GLY A 850 25.43 -4.67 -13.98
CA GLY A 850 24.28 -4.92 -14.86
C GLY A 850 23.00 -4.19 -14.46
N SER A 851 22.86 -3.80 -13.18
CA SER A 851 21.71 -3.01 -12.68
C SER A 851 21.84 -1.49 -12.90
N LEU A 852 23.02 -1.01 -13.30
CA LEU A 852 23.27 0.43 -13.49
C LEU A 852 22.86 0.87 -14.91
N PRO A 853 22.10 1.97 -15.06
CA PRO A 853 21.75 2.52 -16.38
C PRO A 853 22.95 3.19 -17.06
N THR A 854 23.97 3.58 -16.29
CA THR A 854 25.15 4.33 -16.77
C THR A 854 26.40 3.46 -16.94
N HIS A 855 26.37 2.18 -16.56
CA HIS A 855 27.50 1.26 -16.65
C HIS A 855 27.05 -0.06 -17.27
N HIS A 856 27.81 -0.59 -18.22
CA HIS A 856 27.49 -1.87 -18.86
C HIS A 856 28.74 -2.73 -19.03
N ALA A 857 28.61 -4.04 -18.81
CA ALA A 857 29.67 -5.02 -18.98
C ALA A 857 29.33 -6.00 -20.12
N TYR A 858 30.29 -6.20 -21.03
CA TYR A 858 30.16 -7.05 -22.20
C TYR A 858 31.31 -8.07 -22.27
N LEU A 859 30.98 -9.32 -22.59
CA LEU A 859 31.96 -10.27 -23.09
C LEU A 859 32.18 -10.00 -24.59
N ALA A 860 33.42 -9.67 -24.94
CA ALA A 860 33.86 -9.60 -26.32
C ALA A 860 34.28 -11.00 -26.79
N LEU A 861 33.54 -11.56 -27.75
CA LEU A 861 33.81 -12.85 -28.36
C LEU A 861 34.51 -12.65 -29.71
N ARG A 862 35.59 -13.38 -29.97
CA ARG A 862 36.24 -13.50 -31.28
C ARG A 862 35.86 -14.84 -31.89
N ASP A 863 35.11 -14.81 -32.99
CA ASP A 863 34.60 -15.99 -33.71
C ASP A 863 33.92 -17.03 -32.77
N GLY A 864 33.24 -16.53 -31.73
CA GLY A 864 32.53 -17.31 -30.70
C GLY A 864 33.31 -17.58 -29.41
N VAL A 865 34.63 -17.33 -29.38
CA VAL A 865 35.49 -17.57 -28.21
C VAL A 865 35.66 -16.30 -27.37
N PRO A 866 35.45 -16.30 -26.03
CA PRO A 866 35.70 -15.15 -25.19
C PRO A 866 37.14 -14.64 -25.27
N ALA A 867 37.31 -13.36 -25.63
CA ALA A 867 38.59 -12.73 -25.94
C ALA A 867 38.89 -11.48 -25.09
N ALA A 868 37.87 -10.80 -24.56
CA ALA A 868 38.03 -9.74 -23.57
C ALA A 868 36.75 -9.51 -22.76
N LEU A 869 36.90 -8.89 -21.59
CA LEU A 869 35.85 -8.21 -20.86
C LEU A 869 35.96 -6.71 -21.17
N PHE A 870 34.87 -6.13 -21.68
CA PHE A 870 34.77 -4.74 -22.08
C PHE A 870 33.66 -4.07 -21.28
N GLN A 871 33.98 -2.98 -20.57
CA GLN A 871 33.01 -2.19 -19.83
C GLN A 871 32.92 -0.78 -20.40
N THR A 872 31.72 -0.21 -20.37
CA THR A 872 31.44 1.19 -20.74
C THR A 872 30.78 1.90 -19.57
N TYR A 873 31.10 3.17 -19.36
CA TYR A 873 30.50 3.99 -18.29
C TYR A 873 30.30 5.46 -18.70
N GLU A 874 29.33 6.15 -18.11
CA GLU A 874 29.22 7.61 -18.18
C GLU A 874 30.14 8.26 -17.13
N PRO A 875 31.12 9.10 -17.50
CA PRO A 875 32.10 9.60 -16.53
C PRO A 875 31.52 10.46 -15.40
N ASP A 876 30.41 11.17 -15.62
CA ASP A 876 29.69 11.92 -14.57
C ASP A 876 29.06 11.01 -13.50
N ALA A 877 29.01 9.69 -13.75
CA ALA A 877 28.46 8.67 -12.84
C ALA A 877 29.52 7.68 -12.30
N ASP A 878 30.80 7.83 -12.67
CA ASP A 878 31.94 7.04 -12.16
C ASP A 878 32.89 7.92 -11.34
N PRO A 879 33.56 7.42 -10.28
CA PRO A 879 34.54 8.19 -9.50
C PRO A 879 35.68 8.85 -10.31
N VAL A 880 35.95 8.41 -11.55
CA VAL A 880 36.89 9.09 -12.45
C VAL A 880 36.42 10.49 -12.86
N GLY A 881 35.11 10.76 -12.89
CA GLY A 881 34.55 12.08 -13.17
C GLY A 881 34.90 13.13 -12.13
N GLU A 882 35.14 12.72 -10.88
CA GLU A 882 35.65 13.62 -9.83
C GLU A 882 37.11 14.05 -10.06
N CYS A 883 37.83 13.37 -10.96
CA CYS A 883 39.26 13.55 -11.16
C CYS A 883 39.64 14.46 -12.34
N TYR A 884 38.69 14.91 -13.16
CA TYR A 884 38.91 15.86 -14.27
C TYR A 884 37.61 16.57 -14.69
N ASP A 885 37.72 17.70 -15.39
CA ASP A 885 36.54 18.38 -15.96
C ASP A 885 35.90 17.53 -17.08
N VAL A 886 34.87 16.77 -16.74
CA VAL A 886 34.03 16.02 -17.67
C VAL A 886 33.35 17.00 -18.64
N ARG A 887 33.29 16.62 -19.92
CA ARG A 887 32.64 17.40 -20.98
C ARG A 887 31.41 16.66 -21.51
N PRO A 888 30.36 17.39 -21.93
CA PRO A 888 29.22 16.77 -22.62
C PRO A 888 29.66 15.91 -23.81
N GLY A 889 29.25 14.65 -23.82
CA GLY A 889 29.65 13.65 -24.82
C GLY A 889 30.98 12.93 -24.51
N ASP A 890 31.56 13.11 -23.33
CA ASP A 890 32.59 12.20 -22.80
C ASP A 890 31.96 10.83 -22.47
N PHE A 891 32.66 9.74 -22.81
CA PHE A 891 32.19 8.38 -22.55
C PHE A 891 33.37 7.49 -22.15
N GLY A 892 33.24 6.81 -21.02
CA GLY A 892 34.30 6.01 -20.42
C GLY A 892 34.31 4.57 -20.91
N ILE A 893 35.51 3.98 -21.01
CA ILE A 893 35.66 2.53 -21.23
C ILE A 893 36.74 1.92 -20.33
N HIS A 894 36.50 0.69 -19.86
CA HIS A 894 37.54 -0.18 -19.29
C HIS A 894 37.66 -1.45 -20.15
N LEU A 895 38.87 -2.00 -20.22
CA LEU A 895 39.16 -3.18 -21.04
C LEU A 895 40.15 -4.13 -20.34
N LEU A 896 39.73 -5.38 -20.17
CA LEU A 896 40.56 -6.49 -19.73
C LEU A 896 40.60 -7.56 -20.83
N ILE A 897 41.77 -7.79 -21.41
CA ILE A 897 41.97 -8.84 -22.42
C ILE A 897 42.02 -10.22 -21.73
N ALA A 898 41.49 -11.25 -22.36
CA ALA A 898 41.58 -12.65 -21.90
C ALA A 898 43.05 -13.12 -21.76
N PRO A 899 43.35 -14.13 -20.94
CA PRO A 899 44.69 -14.69 -20.85
C PRO A 899 45.06 -15.38 -22.18
N ALA A 900 46.32 -15.25 -22.60
CA ALA A 900 46.79 -15.77 -23.88
C ALA A 900 47.33 -17.20 -23.74
N GLU A 901 46.54 -18.20 -24.13
CA GLU A 901 46.98 -19.59 -24.22
C GLU A 901 47.22 -20.03 -25.67
N GLY A 902 48.28 -20.82 -25.88
CA GLY A 902 48.48 -21.59 -27.11
C GLY A 902 49.00 -20.83 -28.34
N ALA A 903 48.96 -21.52 -29.48
CA ALA A 903 49.64 -21.16 -30.73
C ALA A 903 48.93 -20.08 -31.58
N GLU A 904 47.85 -19.48 -31.08
CA GLU A 904 47.01 -18.52 -31.83
C GLU A 904 47.28 -17.04 -31.50
N ALA A 905 48.50 -16.72 -31.02
CA ALA A 905 48.89 -15.36 -30.69
C ALA A 905 48.99 -14.43 -31.92
N VAL A 906 47.86 -13.90 -32.38
CA VAL A 906 47.78 -12.97 -33.51
C VAL A 906 48.47 -11.65 -33.18
N ARG A 907 49.45 -11.27 -34.01
CA ARG A 907 50.13 -9.97 -33.89
C ARG A 907 49.12 -8.83 -34.10
N GLY A 908 48.94 -7.98 -33.09
CA GLY A 908 47.97 -6.88 -33.13
C GLY A 908 46.62 -7.17 -32.46
N HIS A 909 46.45 -8.31 -31.79
CA HIS A 909 45.18 -8.74 -31.18
C HIS A 909 44.46 -7.66 -30.33
N THR A 910 45.16 -6.99 -29.40
CA THR A 910 44.57 -5.91 -28.60
C THR A 910 44.17 -4.69 -29.43
N ASP A 911 44.94 -4.37 -30.47
CA ASP A 911 44.75 -3.19 -31.30
C ASP A 911 43.51 -3.41 -32.23
N ALA A 912 43.31 -4.65 -32.70
CA ALA A 912 42.13 -5.08 -33.44
C ALA A 912 40.83 -5.08 -32.59
N LEU A 913 40.89 -5.58 -31.35
CA LEU A 913 39.76 -5.50 -30.41
C LEU A 913 39.39 -4.05 -30.07
N LEU A 914 40.37 -3.21 -29.76
CA LEU A 914 40.14 -1.78 -29.52
C LEU A 914 39.49 -1.08 -30.72
N THR A 915 39.85 -1.46 -31.95
CA THR A 915 39.21 -0.93 -33.16
C THR A 915 37.70 -1.26 -33.18
N ALA A 916 37.31 -2.48 -32.83
CA ALA A 916 35.90 -2.88 -32.76
C ALA A 916 35.14 -2.16 -31.63
N PHE A 917 35.77 -1.96 -30.47
CA PHE A 917 35.15 -1.25 -29.34
C PHE A 917 35.00 0.26 -29.59
N ILE A 918 36.00 0.89 -30.21
CA ILE A 918 35.92 2.29 -30.64
C ILE A 918 34.82 2.47 -31.69
N GLY A 919 34.68 1.51 -32.62
CA GLY A 919 33.57 1.46 -33.59
C GLY A 919 32.20 1.35 -32.94
N PHE A 920 32.03 0.46 -31.95
CA PHE A 920 30.81 0.35 -31.14
C PHE A 920 30.50 1.66 -30.41
N VAL A 921 31.46 2.22 -29.68
CA VAL A 921 31.25 3.42 -28.87
C VAL A 921 30.86 4.61 -29.74
N PHE A 922 31.60 4.91 -30.81
CA PHE A 922 31.25 6.02 -31.72
C PHE A 922 30.10 5.70 -32.69
N GLY A 923 29.52 4.50 -32.66
CA GLY A 923 28.26 4.22 -33.36
C GLY A 923 27.13 5.15 -32.91
N ASP A 924 27.13 5.55 -31.65
CA ASP A 924 26.27 6.60 -31.10
C ASP A 924 26.82 8.00 -31.48
N PRO A 925 26.05 8.87 -32.19
CA PRO A 925 26.48 10.22 -32.54
C PRO A 925 26.64 11.18 -31.35
N ALA A 926 25.99 10.93 -30.21
CA ALA A 926 26.07 11.79 -29.02
C ALA A 926 27.44 11.68 -28.31
N ARG A 927 28.17 10.59 -28.53
CA ARG A 927 29.49 10.35 -27.94
C ARG A 927 30.57 11.04 -28.78
N LEU A 928 31.24 12.01 -28.17
CA LEU A 928 32.18 12.93 -28.81
C LEU A 928 33.64 12.66 -28.43
N ARG A 929 33.89 12.07 -27.26
CA ARG A 929 35.24 11.77 -26.77
C ARG A 929 35.24 10.54 -25.84
N VAL A 930 36.13 9.59 -26.10
CA VAL A 930 36.34 8.41 -25.26
C VAL A 930 37.40 8.70 -24.21
N VAL A 931 37.17 8.24 -22.99
CA VAL A 931 38.03 8.43 -21.81
C VAL A 931 38.50 7.08 -21.28
N VAL A 932 39.79 6.96 -20.96
CA VAL A 932 40.39 5.77 -20.35
C VAL A 932 41.44 6.13 -19.30
N GLU A 933 41.58 5.32 -18.26
CA GLU A 933 42.56 5.51 -17.17
C GLU A 933 43.55 4.33 -16.97
N PRO A 934 44.46 4.06 -17.94
CA PRO A 934 45.55 3.11 -17.73
C PRO A 934 46.45 3.49 -16.54
N ASP A 935 47.00 2.49 -15.82
CA ASP A 935 47.99 2.71 -14.77
C ASP A 935 49.20 3.46 -15.34
N ALA A 936 49.63 4.54 -14.65
CA ALA A 936 50.67 5.44 -15.13
C ALA A 936 52.05 4.77 -15.30
N ARG A 937 52.28 3.62 -14.65
CA ARG A 937 53.51 2.81 -14.75
C ARG A 937 53.48 1.82 -15.91
N ASN A 938 52.33 1.64 -16.58
CA ASN A 938 52.18 0.72 -17.69
C ASN A 938 52.56 1.38 -19.03
N GLU A 939 53.86 1.63 -19.21
CA GLU A 939 54.43 2.26 -20.41
C GLU A 939 53.96 1.60 -21.72
N LYS A 940 53.75 0.27 -21.72
CA LYS A 940 53.26 -0.48 -22.88
C LYS A 940 51.81 -0.16 -23.22
N ALA A 941 50.94 0.04 -22.22
CA ALA A 941 49.56 0.48 -22.44
C ALA A 941 49.53 1.94 -22.92
N LEU A 942 50.29 2.84 -22.29
CA LEU A 942 50.36 4.25 -22.69
C LEU A 942 50.88 4.41 -24.14
N ALA A 943 51.95 3.70 -24.51
CA ALA A 943 52.48 3.70 -25.87
C ALA A 943 51.52 3.07 -26.90
N ARG A 944 50.60 2.18 -26.49
CA ARG A 944 49.52 1.69 -27.35
C ARG A 944 48.42 2.75 -27.52
N MET A 945 47.96 3.38 -26.44
CA MET A 945 46.91 4.40 -26.51
C MET A 945 47.31 5.56 -27.44
N VAL A 946 48.55 6.07 -27.31
CA VAL A 946 49.09 7.10 -28.22
C VAL A 946 49.13 6.62 -29.68
N ARG A 947 49.46 5.35 -29.95
CA ARG A 947 49.47 4.79 -31.30
C ARG A 947 48.06 4.70 -31.92
N ILE A 948 47.04 4.51 -31.10
CA ILE A 948 45.62 4.45 -31.48
C ILE A 948 44.99 5.87 -31.43
N GLY A 949 45.81 6.92 -31.32
CA GLY A 949 45.36 8.32 -31.43
C GLY A 949 44.80 8.94 -30.16
N PHE A 950 44.93 8.28 -28.99
CA PHE A 950 44.60 8.93 -27.72
C PHE A 950 45.65 9.98 -27.35
N GLU A 951 45.21 11.15 -26.93
CA GLU A 951 46.04 12.19 -26.31
C GLU A 951 46.15 11.91 -24.80
N LEU A 952 47.38 11.93 -24.26
CA LEU A 952 47.60 11.70 -22.82
C LEU A 952 47.26 12.96 -22.01
N GLY A 953 46.40 12.79 -21.02
CA GLY A 953 45.93 13.80 -20.08
C GLY A 953 46.72 13.86 -18.77
N PRO A 954 46.13 14.39 -17.69
CA PRO A 954 46.77 14.47 -16.38
C PRO A 954 46.89 13.09 -15.70
N GLU A 955 47.73 13.03 -14.65
CA GLU A 955 47.72 11.90 -13.72
C GLU A 955 46.68 12.12 -12.63
N ILE A 956 46.01 11.04 -12.25
CA ILE A 956 44.99 11.00 -11.21
C ILE A 956 45.32 9.88 -10.23
N VAL A 957 44.88 10.01 -8.99
CA VAL A 957 45.12 9.01 -7.93
C VAL A 957 43.78 8.38 -7.57
N LYS A 958 43.61 7.10 -7.93
CA LYS A 958 42.49 6.25 -7.48
C LYS A 958 42.97 5.34 -6.34
N PRO A 959 42.09 4.81 -5.46
CA PRO A 959 42.47 3.94 -4.35
C PRO A 959 43.33 2.72 -4.76
N GLU A 960 43.09 2.18 -5.95
CA GLU A 960 43.72 0.99 -6.50
C GLU A 960 44.97 1.26 -7.37
N LYS A 961 45.13 2.49 -7.91
CA LYS A 961 46.22 2.85 -8.83
C LYS A 961 46.43 4.36 -8.98
N THR A 962 47.67 4.76 -9.27
CA THR A 962 47.93 6.03 -9.97
C THR A 962 47.67 5.81 -11.46
N ALA A 963 46.69 6.49 -12.03
CA ALA A 963 46.33 6.38 -13.43
C ALA A 963 46.73 7.61 -14.23
N ARG A 964 46.96 7.43 -15.52
CA ARG A 964 47.17 8.51 -16.50
C ARG A 964 45.94 8.54 -17.39
N LEU A 965 45.15 9.61 -17.34
CA LEU A 965 44.01 9.76 -18.24
C LEU A 965 44.50 9.82 -19.69
N ALA A 966 43.72 9.26 -20.61
CA ALA A 966 43.92 9.43 -22.04
C ALA A 966 42.58 9.62 -22.76
N PHE A 967 42.58 10.47 -23.77
CA PHE A 967 41.37 10.93 -24.45
C PHE A 967 41.44 10.69 -25.96
N LEU A 968 40.42 10.08 -26.55
CA LEU A 968 40.28 9.93 -28.01
C LEU A 968 39.04 10.68 -28.48
N THR A 969 39.19 11.72 -29.30
CA THR A 969 38.02 12.43 -29.87
C THR A 969 37.43 11.67 -31.05
N ARG A 970 36.13 11.85 -31.30
CA ARG A 970 35.43 11.30 -32.47
C ARG A 970 36.13 11.68 -33.78
N GLU A 971 36.61 12.92 -33.88
CA GLU A 971 37.36 13.41 -35.05
C GLU A 971 38.74 12.73 -35.20
N ALA A 972 39.42 12.38 -34.11
CA ALA A 972 40.66 11.61 -34.18
C ALA A 972 40.39 10.14 -34.58
N ALA A 973 39.34 9.52 -34.02
CA ALA A 973 38.93 8.16 -34.37
C ALA A 973 38.50 8.03 -35.84
N LEU A 974 37.71 8.97 -36.36
CA LEU A 974 37.29 9.03 -37.77
C LEU A 974 38.43 9.37 -38.76
N ARG A 975 39.63 9.73 -38.27
CA ARG A 975 40.85 9.87 -39.09
C ARG A 975 41.73 8.62 -39.08
N LEU A 976 41.37 7.61 -38.29
CA LEU A 976 42.10 6.34 -38.12
C LEU A 976 41.34 5.13 -38.67
N ALA A 977 40.01 5.25 -38.78
CA ALA A 977 39.13 4.31 -39.50
C ALA A 977 39.09 4.62 -41.01
#